data_AF-A0A2E0L5X9-F1
#
_entry.id   AF-A0A2E0L5X9-F1
#
_cell.length_a   1.000
_cell.length_b   1.000
_cell.length_c   1.000
_cell.angle_alpha   90.00
_cell.angle_beta   90.00
_cell.angle_gamma   90.00
#
_symmetry.space_group_name_H-M   'P 1'
#
loop_
_entity.id
_entity.type
_entity.pdbx_description
1 polymer ?
#
loop_
_entity_poly.entity_id
_entity_poly.type
_entity_poly.pdbx_seq_one_letter_code
_entity_poly.pdbx_strand_id
1 'polypeptide(L)'
;MLRAILRWWWLIVLSVSLGVGVGYIVRSQQPDLYFSEATVIVGADSNNPVPTGVDSTVLDAYSVLIGRNSLLQPVIDDLGLNISVLDLMELMSLETNRSASLITIGITDTDPERAAAIANRIVDELIRQTSDRATLLDLEFINSQIEDMQNQINNLQSQYNQLVQEAATITSAFELNQNIEDRGEIEKSIQELRTLLLSLIENAPRSEIQVFEPADPNYFPLTANSVRDLLIAGVAGGVLALLTIVLFTYFDDRLQWDEESSAETILGMRILGPLGIIPRNKLPLYVESMPQSIETEAMRQLRARIALAAGGDMPHILTVVSYDSGEGKTLTTANLALESAQTGLRTLIIDGDMRRGDMHEIFQLPNMYGLGDILQSNEPLANLLPNVLLDSGYENLNIIPAGRSEADPAALLGRTRLNNLIDLLSKRYDAIFIDAVPTIGGSDSVFLGEISDGVIIIVNARRTRLSSLRRSKDELMAAPNVNILGVVFNRVRLQVTSKYNNTYYRQTPALTPEKLSREMARSGSGLFGMRRHIITTGRGERLFSVSACAARLGVKRRTVQGWIETGHLQAESRFMRQWIPESAIDMVLSQRITTVEPPTPASGVSEESPDSSNGTHGTPGDLRAQREAILDFVSRPNKSDSEN
;
A
#
# COMPACT_ATOMS: atom_id res chain seq x y z
N MET A 1 -2.44 -8.91 12.70
CA MET A 1 -3.26 -8.88 11.47
C MET A 1 -4.06 -7.59 11.29
N LEU A 2 -4.87 -7.15 12.25
CA LEU A 2 -5.74 -5.95 12.13
C LEU A 2 -4.98 -4.67 11.73
N ARG A 3 -3.82 -4.40 12.36
CA ARG A 3 -2.97 -3.24 12.04
C ARG A 3 -2.44 -3.27 10.60
N ALA A 4 -2.21 -4.44 10.03
CA ALA A 4 -1.75 -4.57 8.65
C ALA A 4 -2.87 -4.28 7.65
N ILE A 5 -4.08 -4.77 7.93
CA ILE A 5 -5.27 -4.47 7.12
C ILE A 5 -5.53 -2.96 7.11
N LEU A 6 -5.44 -2.31 8.29
CA LEU A 6 -5.56 -0.85 8.42
C LEU A 6 -4.46 -0.06 7.68
N ARG A 7 -3.27 -0.64 7.47
CA ARG A 7 -2.18 0.02 6.74
C ARG A 7 -2.35 -0.10 5.23
N TRP A 8 -2.96 -1.19 4.75
CA TRP A 8 -3.06 -1.55 3.34
C TRP A 8 -4.50 -1.59 2.82
N TRP A 9 -5.44 -0.94 3.51
CA TRP A 9 -6.86 -0.92 3.14
C TRP A 9 -7.10 -0.42 1.71
N TRP A 10 -6.24 0.49 1.23
CA TRP A 10 -6.28 1.02 -0.12
C TRP A 10 -6.02 -0.05 -1.20
N LEU A 11 -5.23 -1.10 -0.91
CA LEU A 11 -5.04 -2.23 -1.83
C LEU A 11 -6.31 -3.05 -1.99
N ILE A 12 -7.13 -3.17 -0.93
CA ILE A 12 -8.42 -3.86 -1.00
C ILE A 12 -9.35 -3.09 -1.93
N VAL A 13 -9.47 -1.77 -1.72
CA VAL A 13 -10.32 -0.91 -2.55
C VAL A 13 -9.86 -0.93 -4.01
N LEU A 14 -8.55 -0.82 -4.26
CA LEU A 14 -7.99 -0.85 -5.61
C LEU A 14 -8.27 -2.18 -6.31
N SER A 15 -8.03 -3.31 -5.64
CA SER A 15 -8.23 -4.64 -6.22
C SER A 15 -9.70 -4.96 -6.48
N VAL A 16 -10.60 -4.59 -5.56
CA VAL A 16 -12.05 -4.75 -5.76
C VAL A 16 -12.52 -3.88 -6.93
N SER A 17 -12.06 -2.62 -7.01
CA SER A 17 -12.40 -1.73 -8.12
C SER A 17 -11.89 -2.28 -9.46
N LEU A 18 -10.69 -2.86 -9.50
CA LEU A 18 -10.13 -3.47 -10.70
C LEU A 18 -10.89 -4.75 -11.08
N GLY A 19 -11.25 -5.58 -10.10
CA GLY A 19 -12.09 -6.77 -10.32
C GLY A 19 -13.46 -6.41 -10.89
N VAL A 20 -14.13 -5.39 -10.33
CA VAL A 20 -15.40 -4.87 -10.85
C VAL A 20 -15.24 -4.31 -12.27
N GLY A 21 -14.15 -3.57 -12.54
CA GLY A 21 -13.86 -3.04 -13.87
C GLY A 21 -13.67 -4.13 -14.93
N VAL A 22 -12.89 -5.17 -14.61
CA VAL A 22 -12.73 -6.35 -15.49
C VAL A 22 -14.06 -7.09 -15.68
N GLY A 23 -14.82 -7.29 -14.60
CA GLY A 23 -16.14 -7.91 -14.67
C GLY A 23 -17.11 -7.14 -15.56
N TYR A 24 -17.09 -5.80 -15.50
CA TYR A 24 -17.87 -4.94 -16.37
C TYR A 24 -17.47 -5.07 -17.85
N ILE A 25 -16.16 -5.09 -18.14
CA ILE A 25 -15.66 -5.27 -19.52
C ILE A 25 -16.09 -6.63 -20.08
N VAL A 26 -15.91 -7.71 -19.32
CA VAL A 26 -16.32 -9.05 -19.75
C VAL A 26 -17.83 -9.11 -20.00
N ARG A 27 -18.64 -8.50 -19.12
CA ARG A 27 -20.10 -8.42 -19.32
C ARG A 27 -20.47 -7.60 -20.55
N SER A 28 -19.77 -6.50 -20.82
CA SER A 28 -20.04 -5.64 -21.99
C SER A 28 -19.78 -6.33 -23.34
N GLN A 29 -19.03 -7.43 -23.35
CA GLN A 29 -18.77 -8.23 -24.55
C GLN A 29 -19.75 -9.39 -24.74
N GLN A 30 -20.57 -9.71 -23.75
CA GLN A 30 -21.57 -10.78 -23.86
C GLN A 30 -22.87 -10.19 -24.41
N PRO A 31 -23.40 -10.70 -25.53
CA PRO A 31 -24.65 -10.20 -26.08
C PRO A 31 -25.82 -10.55 -25.15
N ASP A 32 -26.80 -9.66 -25.10
CA ASP A 32 -28.05 -9.92 -24.39
C ASP A 32 -28.89 -10.92 -25.20
N LEU A 33 -29.60 -11.82 -24.51
CA LEU A 33 -30.47 -12.83 -25.11
C LEU A 33 -31.93 -12.45 -24.87
N TYR A 34 -32.76 -12.57 -25.89
CA TYR A 34 -34.17 -12.25 -25.93
C TYR A 34 -34.99 -13.50 -26.27
N PHE A 35 -36.22 -13.57 -25.78
CA PHE A 35 -37.12 -14.72 -25.96
C PHE A 35 -38.47 -14.28 -26.49
N SER A 36 -38.90 -14.88 -27.60
CA SER A 36 -40.22 -14.69 -28.19
C SER A 36 -40.88 -16.04 -28.43
N GLU A 37 -42.20 -16.10 -28.27
CA GLU A 37 -42.97 -17.33 -28.41
C GLU A 37 -44.17 -17.15 -29.34
N ALA A 38 -44.43 -18.13 -30.20
CA ALA A 38 -45.64 -18.21 -31.01
C ALA A 38 -46.45 -19.43 -30.59
N THR A 39 -47.77 -19.28 -30.45
CA THR A 39 -48.67 -20.35 -30.02
C THR A 39 -49.68 -20.69 -31.11
N VAL A 40 -49.85 -21.99 -31.33
CA VAL A 40 -50.69 -22.56 -32.39
C VAL A 40 -51.70 -23.52 -31.78
N ILE A 41 -52.92 -23.50 -32.30
CA ILE A 41 -53.98 -24.45 -31.93
C ILE A 41 -54.16 -25.51 -33.02
N VAL A 42 -54.26 -26.76 -32.60
CA VAL A 42 -54.39 -27.92 -33.50
C VAL A 42 -55.82 -28.40 -33.52
N GLY A 43 -56.40 -28.55 -34.71
CA GLY A 43 -57.75 -29.11 -34.92
C GLY A 43 -58.88 -28.09 -34.83
N ALA A 44 -58.57 -26.79 -34.75
CA ALA A 44 -59.57 -25.73 -34.82
C ALA A 44 -60.04 -25.54 -36.26
N ASP A 45 -61.35 -25.42 -36.47
CA ASP A 45 -61.93 -25.11 -37.78
C ASP A 45 -62.85 -23.87 -37.68
N SER A 46 -63.30 -23.36 -38.84
CA SER A 46 -64.14 -22.14 -38.90
C SER A 46 -65.47 -22.24 -38.15
N ASN A 47 -65.95 -23.47 -37.92
CA ASN A 47 -67.22 -23.75 -37.24
C ASN A 47 -67.01 -24.17 -35.77
N ASN A 48 -65.79 -24.55 -35.39
CA ASN A 48 -65.40 -25.00 -34.06
C ASN A 48 -64.02 -24.43 -33.66
N PRO A 49 -63.97 -23.21 -33.12
CA PRO A 49 -62.72 -22.54 -32.74
C PRO A 49 -62.04 -23.13 -31.50
N VAL A 50 -62.74 -23.98 -30.73
CA VAL A 50 -62.19 -24.66 -29.55
C VAL A 50 -62.37 -26.17 -29.74
N PRO A 51 -61.38 -26.86 -30.32
CA PRO A 51 -61.50 -28.28 -30.60
C PRO A 51 -61.57 -29.09 -29.30
N THR A 52 -62.70 -29.74 -29.07
CA THR A 52 -62.88 -30.69 -27.96
C THR A 52 -62.56 -32.10 -28.44
N GLY A 53 -61.51 -32.72 -27.89
CA GLY A 53 -61.22 -34.14 -28.12
C GLY A 53 -60.17 -34.46 -29.20
N VAL A 54 -59.23 -33.55 -29.46
CA VAL A 54 -58.05 -33.86 -30.29
C VAL A 54 -57.26 -35.00 -29.65
N ASP A 55 -56.97 -36.06 -30.40
CA ASP A 55 -56.16 -37.15 -29.91
C ASP A 55 -54.75 -36.64 -29.60
N SER A 56 -54.26 -36.89 -28.39
CA SER A 56 -52.92 -36.53 -27.93
C SER A 56 -51.80 -37.03 -28.86
N THR A 57 -52.05 -38.10 -29.62
CA THR A 57 -51.14 -38.64 -30.63
C THR A 57 -50.90 -37.67 -31.80
N VAL A 58 -51.89 -36.84 -32.15
CA VAL A 58 -51.81 -35.85 -33.23
C VAL A 58 -50.94 -34.66 -32.81
N LEU A 59 -51.11 -34.20 -31.57
CA LEU A 59 -50.26 -33.16 -30.96
C LEU A 59 -48.79 -33.59 -30.89
N ASP A 60 -48.53 -34.83 -30.46
CA ASP A 60 -47.17 -35.38 -30.41
C ASP A 60 -46.58 -35.59 -31.83
N ALA A 61 -47.41 -35.91 -32.84
CA ALA A 61 -46.95 -36.02 -34.22
C ALA A 61 -46.54 -34.66 -34.82
N TYR A 62 -47.29 -33.60 -34.53
CA TYR A 62 -46.94 -32.24 -34.97
C TYR A 62 -45.73 -31.68 -34.23
N SER A 63 -45.58 -31.94 -32.93
CA SER A 63 -44.37 -31.52 -32.20
C SER A 63 -43.09 -32.19 -32.76
N VAL A 64 -43.18 -33.46 -33.15
CA VAL A 64 -42.08 -34.16 -33.85
C VAL A 64 -41.81 -33.56 -35.23
N LEU A 65 -42.83 -33.07 -35.95
CA LEU A 65 -42.67 -32.46 -37.26
C LEU A 65 -41.93 -31.12 -37.21
N ILE A 66 -42.23 -30.29 -36.20
CA ILE A 66 -41.57 -28.99 -35.98
C ILE A 66 -40.05 -29.17 -35.82
N GLY A 67 -39.61 -30.26 -35.19
CA GLY A 67 -38.18 -30.58 -35.03
C GLY A 67 -37.50 -31.23 -36.25
N ARG A 68 -38.15 -31.35 -37.41
CA ARG A 68 -37.54 -31.96 -38.61
C ARG A 68 -36.89 -30.94 -39.53
N ASN A 69 -35.78 -31.36 -40.15
CA ASN A 69 -35.08 -30.57 -41.16
C ASN A 69 -35.99 -30.13 -42.32
N SER A 70 -37.00 -30.94 -42.68
CA SER A 70 -37.95 -30.60 -43.74
C SER A 70 -38.75 -29.34 -43.46
N LEU A 71 -38.96 -29.00 -42.18
CA LEU A 71 -39.67 -27.79 -41.76
C LEU A 71 -38.71 -26.65 -41.44
N LEU A 72 -37.57 -26.95 -40.79
CA LEU A 72 -36.63 -25.92 -40.35
C LEU A 72 -35.71 -25.37 -41.45
N GLN A 73 -35.35 -26.16 -42.46
CA GLN A 73 -34.47 -25.68 -43.54
C GLN A 73 -35.11 -24.55 -44.37
N PRO A 74 -36.39 -24.63 -44.80
CA PRO A 74 -37.06 -23.52 -45.46
C PRO A 74 -37.09 -22.23 -44.63
N VAL A 75 -37.22 -22.32 -43.31
CA VAL A 75 -37.21 -21.16 -42.41
C VAL A 75 -35.85 -20.46 -42.41
N ILE A 76 -34.76 -21.23 -42.37
CA ILE A 76 -33.39 -20.73 -42.45
C ILE A 76 -33.15 -20.02 -43.78
N ASP A 77 -33.56 -20.65 -44.88
CA ASP A 77 -33.35 -20.15 -46.24
C ASP A 77 -34.17 -18.86 -46.50
N ASP A 78 -35.41 -18.80 -46.03
CA ASP A 78 -36.32 -17.66 -46.24
C ASP A 78 -35.96 -16.43 -45.41
N LEU A 79 -35.53 -16.64 -44.16
CA LEU A 79 -35.05 -15.57 -43.28
C LEU A 79 -33.56 -15.21 -43.50
N GLY A 80 -32.87 -15.93 -44.38
CA GLY A 80 -31.45 -15.71 -44.68
C GLY A 80 -30.54 -15.91 -43.46
N LEU A 81 -30.87 -16.86 -42.58
CA LEU A 81 -30.13 -17.09 -41.33
C LEU A 81 -28.81 -17.79 -41.62
N ASN A 82 -27.72 -17.32 -41.02
CA ASN A 82 -26.39 -17.93 -41.15
C ASN A 82 -26.11 -18.94 -40.03
N ILE A 83 -27.04 -19.88 -39.81
CA ILE A 83 -26.97 -20.92 -38.76
C ILE A 83 -27.36 -22.27 -39.35
N SER A 84 -26.93 -23.37 -38.72
CA SER A 84 -27.36 -24.71 -39.12
C SER A 84 -28.72 -25.07 -38.51
N VAL A 85 -29.38 -26.10 -39.06
CA VAL A 85 -30.63 -26.64 -38.47
C VAL A 85 -30.41 -27.08 -37.02
N LEU A 86 -29.24 -27.65 -36.69
CA LEU A 86 -28.92 -28.07 -35.33
C LEU A 86 -28.84 -26.88 -34.37
N ASP A 87 -28.20 -25.78 -34.80
CA ASP A 87 -28.11 -24.56 -34.00
C ASP A 87 -29.50 -23.95 -33.78
N LEU A 88 -30.36 -23.94 -34.81
CA LEU A 88 -31.74 -23.47 -34.67
C LEU A 88 -32.56 -24.32 -33.71
N MET A 89 -32.36 -25.64 -33.69
CA MET A 89 -32.99 -26.54 -32.72
C MET A 89 -32.53 -26.27 -31.28
N GLU A 90 -31.26 -25.91 -31.07
CA GLU A 90 -30.76 -25.55 -29.73
C GLU A 90 -31.34 -24.22 -29.22
N LEU A 91 -31.67 -23.30 -30.11
CA LEU A 91 -32.30 -22.02 -29.78
C LEU A 91 -33.81 -22.12 -29.58
N MET A 92 -34.42 -23.27 -29.92
CA MET A 92 -35.85 -23.50 -29.89
C MET A 92 -36.30 -24.26 -28.63
N SER A 93 -37.39 -23.82 -28.03
CA SER A 93 -38.12 -24.55 -27.00
C SER A 93 -39.52 -24.90 -27.49
N LEU A 94 -39.95 -26.15 -27.29
CA LEU A 94 -41.29 -26.61 -27.65
C LEU A 94 -42.05 -27.04 -26.40
N GLU A 95 -43.18 -26.40 -26.16
CA GLU A 95 -44.13 -26.77 -25.11
C GLU A 95 -45.45 -27.21 -25.74
N THR A 96 -46.07 -28.27 -25.23
CA THR A 96 -47.33 -28.79 -25.76
C THR A 96 -48.33 -28.95 -24.63
N ASN A 97 -49.46 -28.25 -24.74
CA ASN A 97 -50.56 -28.35 -23.78
C ASN A 97 -51.66 -29.25 -24.35
N ARG A 98 -51.69 -30.50 -23.89
CA ARG A 98 -52.62 -31.54 -24.35
C ARG A 98 -54.09 -31.25 -24.01
N SER A 99 -54.35 -30.48 -22.94
CA SER A 99 -55.73 -30.16 -22.54
C SER A 99 -56.33 -29.03 -23.36
N ALA A 100 -55.48 -28.13 -23.87
CA ALA A 100 -55.89 -26.98 -24.68
C ALA A 100 -55.62 -27.16 -26.18
N SER A 101 -55.04 -28.29 -26.60
CA SER A 101 -54.58 -28.53 -27.97
C SER A 101 -53.65 -27.45 -28.51
N LEU A 102 -52.80 -26.89 -27.64
CA LEU A 102 -51.86 -25.82 -27.98
C LEU A 102 -50.43 -26.34 -28.11
N ILE A 103 -49.71 -25.83 -29.10
CA ILE A 103 -48.26 -25.99 -29.24
C ILE A 103 -47.65 -24.58 -29.19
N THR A 104 -46.75 -24.37 -28.23
CA THR A 104 -46.01 -23.12 -28.06
C THR A 104 -44.56 -23.33 -28.51
N ILE A 105 -44.12 -22.49 -29.43
CA ILE A 105 -42.79 -22.49 -30.03
C ILE A 105 -42.06 -21.24 -29.54
N GLY A 106 -41.09 -21.43 -28.66
CA GLY A 106 -40.22 -20.36 -28.16
C GLY A 106 -38.89 -20.34 -28.89
N ILE A 107 -38.38 -19.14 -29.17
CA ILE A 107 -37.07 -18.91 -29.81
C ILE A 107 -36.27 -17.95 -28.95
N THR A 108 -35.03 -18.33 -28.66
CA THR A 108 -34.04 -17.47 -27.99
C THR A 108 -33.04 -16.92 -28.99
N ASP A 109 -32.87 -15.60 -29.06
CA ASP A 109 -31.92 -14.96 -29.97
C ASP A 109 -31.29 -13.69 -29.35
N THR A 110 -30.15 -13.26 -29.86
CA THR A 110 -29.52 -11.95 -29.60
C THR A 110 -30.31 -10.75 -30.12
N ASP A 111 -31.24 -10.95 -31.05
CA ASP A 111 -32.09 -9.90 -31.62
C ASP A 111 -33.58 -10.22 -31.37
N PRO A 112 -34.33 -9.34 -30.67
CA PRO A 112 -35.74 -9.59 -30.33
C PRO A 112 -36.64 -9.64 -31.57
N GLU A 113 -36.33 -8.90 -32.63
CA GLU A 113 -37.12 -8.93 -33.87
C GLU A 113 -36.87 -10.23 -34.64
N ARG A 114 -35.61 -10.69 -34.66
CA ARG A 114 -35.25 -11.96 -35.28
C ARG A 114 -35.87 -13.15 -34.54
N ALA A 115 -35.88 -13.15 -33.21
CA ALA A 115 -36.52 -14.21 -32.42
C ALA A 115 -38.01 -14.36 -32.76
N ALA A 116 -38.74 -13.25 -32.80
CA ALA A 116 -40.16 -13.24 -33.16
C ALA A 116 -40.38 -13.66 -34.63
N ALA A 117 -39.55 -13.18 -35.56
CA ALA A 117 -39.64 -13.54 -36.96
C ALA A 117 -39.42 -15.04 -37.19
N ILE A 118 -38.44 -15.66 -36.51
CA ILE A 118 -38.18 -17.09 -36.59
C ILE A 118 -39.38 -17.88 -36.05
N ALA A 119 -39.90 -17.52 -34.87
CA ALA A 119 -41.05 -18.22 -34.26
C ALA A 119 -42.29 -18.16 -35.17
N ASN A 120 -42.64 -16.98 -35.68
CA ASN A 120 -43.75 -16.80 -36.62
C ASN A 120 -43.52 -17.59 -37.92
N ARG A 121 -42.29 -17.60 -38.45
CA ARG A 121 -42.01 -18.27 -39.71
C ARG A 121 -42.08 -19.79 -39.61
N ILE A 122 -41.69 -20.36 -38.47
CA ILE A 122 -41.87 -21.79 -38.17
C ILE A 122 -43.35 -22.14 -38.18
N VAL A 123 -44.19 -21.29 -37.57
CA VAL A 123 -45.65 -21.48 -37.56
C VAL A 123 -46.23 -21.43 -38.98
N ASP A 124 -45.85 -20.44 -39.78
CA ASP A 124 -46.30 -20.33 -41.17
C ASP A 124 -45.91 -21.56 -42.01
N GLU A 125 -44.68 -22.04 -41.82
CA GLU A 125 -44.18 -23.22 -42.53
C GLU A 125 -44.88 -24.51 -42.07
N LEU A 126 -45.19 -24.63 -40.78
CA LEU A 126 -45.98 -25.74 -40.23
C LEU A 126 -47.38 -25.77 -40.85
N ILE A 127 -48.05 -24.62 -40.93
CA ILE A 127 -49.37 -24.49 -41.55
C ILE A 127 -49.28 -24.89 -43.04
N ARG A 128 -48.30 -24.34 -43.77
CA ARG A 128 -48.09 -24.66 -45.19
C ARG A 128 -47.94 -26.16 -45.45
N GLN A 129 -47.05 -26.84 -44.72
CA GLN A 129 -46.79 -28.27 -44.92
C GLN A 129 -47.96 -29.18 -44.53
N THR A 130 -48.76 -28.75 -43.55
CA THR A 130 -49.90 -29.54 -43.07
C THR A 130 -51.13 -29.34 -43.93
N SER A 131 -51.39 -28.12 -44.42
CA SER A 131 -52.43 -27.85 -45.42
C SER A 131 -52.24 -28.67 -46.71
N ASP A 132 -50.99 -28.84 -47.17
CA ASP A 132 -50.66 -29.61 -48.38
C ASP A 132 -50.77 -31.14 -48.18
N ARG A 133 -50.55 -31.66 -46.96
CA ARG A 133 -50.60 -33.11 -46.65
C ARG A 133 -51.97 -33.59 -46.20
N ALA A 134 -52.70 -32.79 -45.44
CA ALA A 134 -54.06 -33.12 -44.99
C ALA A 134 -55.00 -33.28 -46.18
N THR A 135 -54.88 -32.41 -47.19
CA THR A 135 -55.70 -32.50 -48.40
C THR A 135 -55.56 -33.84 -49.13
N LEU A 136 -54.39 -34.47 -49.14
CA LEU A 136 -54.18 -35.72 -49.89
C LEU A 136 -54.73 -36.95 -49.17
N LEU A 137 -54.56 -37.04 -47.85
CA LEU A 137 -55.05 -38.18 -47.05
C LEU A 137 -56.56 -38.11 -46.82
N ASP A 138 -57.10 -36.90 -46.60
CA ASP A 138 -58.54 -36.70 -46.39
C ASP A 138 -59.33 -37.04 -47.66
N LEU A 139 -58.82 -36.68 -48.84
CA LEU A 139 -59.47 -36.98 -50.12
C LEU A 139 -59.54 -38.48 -50.41
N GLU A 140 -58.50 -39.25 -50.10
CA GLU A 140 -58.49 -40.71 -50.36
C GLU A 140 -59.46 -41.46 -49.43
N PHE A 141 -59.49 -41.10 -48.14
CA PHE A 141 -60.41 -41.69 -47.17
C PHE A 141 -61.87 -41.34 -47.45
N ILE A 142 -62.17 -40.07 -47.78
CA ILE A 142 -63.53 -39.60 -48.11
C ILE A 142 -64.02 -40.29 -49.38
N ASN A 143 -63.18 -40.40 -50.41
CA ASN A 143 -63.57 -41.06 -51.65
C ASN A 143 -63.92 -42.54 -51.44
N SER A 144 -63.18 -43.25 -50.58
CA SER A 144 -63.48 -44.65 -50.25
C SER A 144 -64.83 -44.81 -49.51
N GLN A 145 -65.16 -43.92 -48.55
CA GLN A 145 -66.46 -43.98 -47.87
C GLN A 145 -67.64 -43.61 -48.77
N ILE A 146 -67.45 -42.62 -49.65
CA ILE A 146 -68.46 -42.25 -50.64
C ILE A 146 -68.78 -43.44 -51.54
N GLU A 147 -67.76 -44.18 -51.98
CA GLU A 147 -67.92 -45.37 -52.83
C GLU A 147 -68.71 -46.48 -52.12
N ASP A 148 -68.38 -46.80 -50.86
CA ASP A 148 -69.09 -47.84 -50.09
C ASP A 148 -70.56 -47.47 -49.86
N MET A 149 -70.85 -46.23 -49.47
CA MET A 149 -72.22 -45.76 -49.25
C MET A 149 -73.03 -45.71 -50.55
N GLN A 150 -72.41 -45.33 -51.67
CA GLN A 150 -73.06 -45.39 -52.98
C GLN A 150 -73.43 -46.83 -53.34
N ASN A 151 -72.55 -47.80 -53.06
CA ASN A 151 -72.84 -49.21 -53.29
C ASN A 151 -74.02 -49.71 -52.43
N GLN A 152 -74.11 -49.27 -51.17
CA GLN A 152 -75.25 -49.59 -50.30
C GLN A 152 -76.58 -49.00 -50.82
N ILE A 153 -76.57 -47.73 -51.24
CA ILE A 153 -77.74 -47.06 -51.84
C ILE A 153 -78.19 -47.81 -53.10
N ASN A 154 -77.24 -48.18 -53.97
CA ASN A 154 -77.55 -48.92 -55.20
C ASN A 154 -78.17 -50.29 -54.90
N ASN A 155 -77.69 -50.99 -53.87
CA ASN A 155 -78.26 -52.28 -53.45
C ASN A 155 -79.70 -52.10 -52.92
N LEU A 156 -79.94 -51.14 -52.02
CA LEU A 156 -81.28 -50.85 -51.51
C LEU A 156 -82.25 -50.41 -52.61
N GLN A 157 -81.79 -49.62 -53.58
CA GLN A 157 -82.59 -49.25 -54.75
C GLN A 157 -82.97 -50.48 -55.60
N SER A 158 -82.06 -51.44 -55.75
CA SER A 158 -82.36 -52.70 -56.44
C SER A 158 -83.44 -53.50 -55.70
N GLN A 159 -83.34 -53.62 -54.38
CA GLN A 159 -84.35 -54.29 -53.53
C GLN A 159 -85.72 -53.59 -53.61
N TYR A 160 -85.73 -52.25 -53.55
CA TYR A 160 -86.95 -51.46 -53.74
C TYR A 160 -87.61 -51.77 -55.10
N ASN A 161 -86.82 -51.80 -56.18
CA ASN A 161 -87.33 -52.09 -57.52
C ASN A 161 -87.86 -53.53 -57.65
N GLN A 162 -87.27 -54.50 -56.95
CA GLN A 162 -87.79 -55.87 -56.89
C GLN A 162 -89.16 -55.93 -56.21
N LEU A 163 -89.31 -55.27 -55.06
CA LEU A 163 -90.60 -55.21 -54.34
C LEU A 163 -91.69 -54.51 -55.15
N VAL A 164 -91.33 -53.48 -55.92
CA VAL A 164 -92.25 -52.81 -56.87
C VAL A 164 -92.75 -53.79 -57.94
N GLN A 165 -91.88 -54.63 -58.47
CA GLN A 165 -92.27 -55.65 -59.47
C GLN A 165 -93.13 -56.74 -58.85
N GLU A 166 -92.82 -57.17 -57.62
CA GLU A 166 -93.60 -58.16 -56.88
C GLU A 166 -95.02 -57.67 -56.60
N ALA A 167 -95.20 -56.40 -56.22
CA ALA A 167 -96.50 -55.77 -55.98
C ALA A 167 -97.46 -55.84 -57.17
N ALA A 168 -96.95 -55.92 -58.40
CA ALA A 168 -97.77 -56.05 -59.60
C ALA A 168 -98.44 -57.44 -59.74
N THR A 169 -97.98 -58.43 -58.97
CA THR A 169 -98.48 -59.82 -59.00
C THR A 169 -99.33 -60.19 -57.78
N ILE A 170 -99.34 -59.36 -56.73
CA ILE A 170 -100.05 -59.62 -55.48
C ILE A 170 -101.56 -59.39 -55.66
N THR A 171 -102.36 -60.40 -55.31
CA THR A 171 -103.84 -60.32 -55.39
C THR A 171 -104.50 -60.08 -54.03
N SER A 172 -103.80 -60.31 -52.92
CA SER A 172 -104.33 -60.13 -51.57
C SER A 172 -104.06 -58.72 -51.02
N ALA A 173 -105.07 -58.09 -50.41
CA ALA A 173 -104.95 -56.74 -49.87
C ALA A 173 -103.98 -56.65 -48.67
N PHE A 174 -103.79 -57.76 -47.95
CA PHE A 174 -102.88 -57.81 -46.80
C PHE A 174 -101.41 -57.82 -47.24
N GLU A 175 -101.04 -58.70 -48.18
CA GLU A 175 -99.66 -58.77 -48.70
C GLU A 175 -99.28 -57.48 -49.45
N LEU A 176 -100.25 -56.82 -50.09
CA LEU A 176 -100.01 -55.53 -50.74
C LEU A 176 -99.70 -54.43 -49.72
N ASN A 177 -100.42 -54.38 -48.59
CA ASN A 177 -100.15 -53.42 -47.53
C ASN A 177 -98.78 -53.68 -46.88
N GLN A 178 -98.41 -54.95 -46.68
CA GLN A 178 -97.08 -55.32 -46.19
C GLN A 178 -95.98 -54.87 -47.15
N ASN A 179 -96.15 -55.11 -48.46
CA ASN A 179 -95.19 -54.65 -49.48
C ASN A 179 -95.05 -53.11 -49.51
N ILE A 180 -96.15 -52.37 -49.32
CA ILE A 180 -96.12 -50.90 -49.23
C ILE A 180 -95.34 -50.44 -48.00
N GLU A 181 -95.49 -51.13 -46.87
CA GLU A 181 -94.76 -50.84 -45.63
C GLU A 181 -93.25 -51.11 -45.80
N ASP A 182 -92.88 -52.28 -46.32
CA ASP A 182 -91.49 -52.66 -46.58
C ASP A 182 -90.80 -51.68 -47.55
N ARG A 183 -91.52 -51.23 -48.59
CA ARG A 183 -91.03 -50.20 -49.52
C ARG A 183 -90.83 -48.85 -48.84
N GLY A 184 -91.72 -48.48 -47.93
CA GLY A 184 -91.60 -47.25 -47.13
C GLY A 184 -90.37 -47.27 -46.23
N GLU A 185 -90.05 -48.41 -45.61
CA GLU A 185 -88.84 -48.56 -44.78
C GLU A 185 -87.54 -48.45 -45.61
N ILE A 186 -87.51 -49.08 -46.79
CA ILE A 186 -86.35 -48.99 -47.69
C ILE A 186 -86.17 -47.56 -48.20
N GLU A 187 -87.25 -46.87 -48.58
CA GLU A 187 -87.20 -45.48 -49.05
C GLU A 187 -86.66 -44.54 -47.97
N LYS A 188 -87.11 -44.73 -46.73
CA LYS A 188 -86.60 -44.00 -45.56
C LYS A 188 -85.10 -44.26 -45.35
N SER A 189 -84.67 -45.51 -45.46
CA SER A 189 -83.26 -45.89 -45.32
C SER A 189 -82.38 -45.27 -46.42
N ILE A 190 -82.85 -45.24 -47.67
CA ILE A 190 -82.16 -44.54 -48.77
C ILE A 190 -82.06 -43.04 -48.48
N GLN A 191 -83.11 -42.43 -47.94
CA GLN A 191 -83.12 -41.01 -47.64
C GLN A 191 -82.17 -40.66 -46.47
N GLU A 192 -82.11 -41.50 -45.44
CA GLU A 192 -81.15 -41.39 -44.32
C GLU A 192 -79.69 -41.54 -44.79
N LEU A 193 -79.40 -42.51 -45.67
CA LEU A 193 -78.05 -42.65 -46.23
C LEU A 193 -77.66 -41.46 -47.11
N ARG A 194 -78.60 -40.87 -47.85
CA ARG A 194 -78.36 -39.65 -48.64
C ARG A 194 -78.09 -38.42 -47.78
N THR A 195 -78.85 -38.22 -46.70
CA THR A 195 -78.61 -37.09 -45.79
C THR A 195 -77.27 -37.24 -45.08
N LEU A 196 -76.92 -38.47 -44.70
CA LEU A 196 -75.60 -38.76 -44.14
C LEU A 196 -74.47 -38.49 -45.15
N LEU A 197 -74.63 -38.89 -46.42
CA LEU A 197 -73.67 -38.61 -47.49
C LEU A 197 -73.45 -37.10 -47.67
N LEU A 198 -74.54 -36.31 -47.70
CA LEU A 198 -74.45 -34.85 -47.78
C LEU A 198 -73.73 -34.26 -46.57
N SER A 199 -73.99 -34.76 -45.35
CA SER A 199 -73.30 -34.29 -44.15
C SER A 199 -71.80 -34.64 -44.13
N LEU A 200 -71.40 -35.76 -44.74
CA LEU A 200 -69.99 -36.16 -44.84
C LEU A 200 -69.23 -35.30 -45.85
N ILE A 201 -69.89 -34.92 -46.96
CA ILE A 201 -69.32 -34.01 -47.96
C ILE A 201 -69.19 -32.58 -47.39
N GLU A 202 -70.16 -32.13 -46.58
CA GLU A 202 -70.14 -30.79 -45.98
C GLU A 202 -69.22 -30.67 -44.74
N ASN A 203 -69.06 -31.72 -43.94
CA ASN A 203 -68.34 -31.68 -42.64
C ASN A 203 -67.10 -32.59 -42.58
N ALA A 204 -66.43 -32.80 -43.72
CA ALA A 204 -65.17 -33.52 -43.74
C ALA A 204 -64.18 -32.92 -42.70
N PRO A 205 -63.63 -33.72 -41.77
CA PRO A 205 -62.79 -33.21 -40.70
C PRO A 205 -61.45 -32.71 -41.27
N ARG A 206 -61.37 -31.41 -41.53
CA ARG A 206 -60.11 -30.74 -41.84
C ARG A 206 -59.42 -30.48 -40.51
N SER A 207 -58.44 -31.29 -40.16
CA SER A 207 -57.59 -31.01 -38.99
C SER A 207 -56.68 -29.83 -39.34
N GLU A 208 -57.22 -28.61 -39.26
CA GLU A 208 -56.51 -27.39 -39.60
C GLU A 208 -55.70 -26.90 -38.40
N ILE A 209 -54.51 -26.40 -38.70
CA ILE A 209 -53.63 -25.75 -37.75
C ILE A 209 -53.87 -24.25 -37.88
N GLN A 210 -54.21 -23.57 -36.78
CA GLN A 210 -54.45 -22.13 -36.78
C GLN A 210 -53.54 -21.41 -35.79
N VAL A 211 -53.11 -20.19 -36.13
CA VAL A 211 -52.35 -19.35 -35.22
C VAL A 211 -53.27 -18.89 -34.09
N PHE A 212 -52.93 -19.24 -32.85
CA PHE A 212 -53.66 -18.78 -31.67
C PHE A 212 -53.12 -17.42 -31.21
N GLU A 213 -51.80 -17.32 -31.06
CA GLU A 213 -51.09 -16.09 -30.69
C GLU A 213 -49.78 -16.01 -31.49
N PRO A 214 -49.59 -14.98 -32.34
CA PRO A 214 -48.32 -14.79 -33.04
C PRO A 214 -47.23 -14.33 -32.07
N ALA A 215 -45.97 -14.59 -32.42
CA ALA A 215 -44.84 -14.08 -31.67
C ALA A 215 -44.66 -12.58 -31.86
N ASP A 216 -44.63 -11.86 -30.73
CA ASP A 216 -44.22 -10.46 -30.67
C ASP A 216 -42.76 -10.34 -30.18
N PRO A 217 -42.01 -9.32 -30.62
CA PRO A 217 -40.65 -9.08 -30.17
C PRO A 217 -40.64 -8.66 -28.69
N ASN A 218 -39.99 -9.46 -27.86
CA ASN A 218 -39.82 -9.15 -26.44
C ASN A 218 -38.51 -8.38 -26.22
N TYR A 219 -38.62 -7.08 -25.94
CA TYR A 219 -37.45 -6.21 -25.71
C TYR A 219 -36.82 -6.35 -24.31
N PHE A 220 -37.33 -7.25 -23.46
CA PHE A 220 -36.75 -7.53 -22.15
C PHE A 220 -35.79 -8.73 -22.23
N PRO A 221 -34.49 -8.55 -21.97
CA PRO A 221 -33.52 -9.63 -22.09
C PRO A 221 -33.65 -10.65 -20.94
N LEU A 222 -33.49 -11.93 -21.26
CA LEU A 222 -33.49 -13.07 -20.32
C LEU A 222 -32.33 -13.00 -19.30
N THR A 223 -31.18 -12.43 -19.68
CA THR A 223 -29.96 -12.39 -18.87
C THR A 223 -29.89 -11.15 -17.96
N ALA A 224 -30.89 -10.97 -17.10
CA ALA A 224 -30.99 -9.81 -16.21
C ALA A 224 -30.39 -10.01 -14.80
N ASN A 225 -29.15 -10.52 -14.68
CA ASN A 225 -28.45 -10.57 -13.38
C ASN A 225 -27.04 -9.98 -13.42
N SER A 226 -26.85 -8.85 -14.11
CA SER A 226 -25.57 -8.13 -14.20
C SER A 226 -24.94 -7.82 -12.84
N VAL A 227 -25.74 -7.72 -11.78
CA VAL A 227 -25.26 -7.53 -10.41
C VAL A 227 -24.49 -8.76 -9.90
N ARG A 228 -24.92 -9.99 -10.24
CA ARG A 228 -24.30 -11.23 -9.76
C ARG A 228 -22.87 -11.38 -10.29
N ASP A 229 -22.65 -11.16 -11.59
CA ASP A 229 -21.32 -11.31 -12.20
C ASP A 229 -20.37 -10.23 -11.69
N LEU A 230 -20.88 -9.01 -11.49
CA LEU A 230 -20.14 -7.92 -10.86
C LEU A 230 -19.77 -8.24 -9.40
N LEU A 231 -20.69 -8.86 -8.64
CA LEU A 231 -20.45 -9.29 -7.27
C LEU A 231 -19.40 -10.41 -7.22
N ILE A 232 -19.48 -11.42 -8.09
CA ILE A 232 -18.48 -12.50 -8.16
C ILE A 232 -17.09 -11.93 -8.48
N ALA A 233 -17.00 -11.04 -9.46
CA ALA A 233 -15.74 -10.39 -9.84
C ALA A 233 -15.18 -9.49 -8.71
N GLY A 234 -16.05 -8.75 -8.02
CA GLY A 234 -15.66 -7.95 -6.85
C GLY A 234 -15.17 -8.80 -5.68
N VAL A 235 -15.85 -9.91 -5.38
CA VAL A 235 -15.43 -10.86 -4.33
C VAL A 235 -14.08 -11.49 -4.68
N ALA A 236 -13.89 -11.94 -5.92
CA ALA A 236 -12.62 -12.48 -6.39
C ALA A 236 -11.47 -11.46 -6.23
N GLY A 237 -11.70 -10.19 -6.60
CA GLY A 237 -10.75 -9.10 -6.40
C GLY A 237 -10.43 -8.85 -4.91
N GLY A 238 -11.42 -8.95 -4.03
CA GLY A 238 -11.24 -8.83 -2.58
C GLY A 238 -10.40 -9.96 -1.98
N VAL A 239 -10.63 -11.21 -2.41
CA VAL A 239 -9.84 -12.38 -1.98
C VAL A 239 -8.38 -12.24 -2.40
N LEU A 240 -8.12 -11.83 -3.64
CA LEU A 240 -6.76 -11.58 -4.12
C LEU A 240 -6.05 -10.48 -3.32
N ALA A 241 -6.75 -9.40 -2.96
CA ALA A 241 -6.18 -8.37 -2.10
C ALA A 241 -5.83 -8.89 -0.71
N LEU A 242 -6.71 -9.69 -0.11
CA LEU A 242 -6.49 -10.26 1.21
C LEU A 242 -5.28 -11.21 1.19
N LEU A 243 -5.18 -12.07 0.18
CA LEU A 243 -4.04 -12.96 -0.02
C LEU A 243 -2.73 -12.15 -0.19
N THR A 244 -2.78 -11.07 -0.96
CA THR A 244 -1.64 -10.17 -1.17
C THR A 244 -1.21 -9.49 0.14
N ILE A 245 -2.16 -9.01 0.95
CA ILE A 245 -1.88 -8.40 2.26
C ILE A 245 -1.24 -9.44 3.19
N VAL A 246 -1.80 -10.66 3.25
CA VAL A 246 -1.24 -11.74 4.06
C VAL A 246 0.20 -12.04 3.63
N LEU A 247 0.44 -12.14 2.32
CA LEU A 247 1.78 -12.37 1.78
C LEU A 247 2.75 -11.25 2.18
N PHE A 248 2.38 -9.98 1.99
CA PHE A 248 3.22 -8.85 2.41
C PHE A 248 3.47 -8.82 3.91
N THR A 249 2.48 -9.22 4.73
CA THR A 249 2.68 -9.29 6.19
C THR A 249 3.56 -10.45 6.60
N TYR A 250 3.48 -11.58 5.88
CA TYR A 250 4.31 -12.74 6.15
C TYR A 250 5.79 -12.45 5.88
N PHE A 251 6.09 -11.61 4.89
CA PHE A 251 7.47 -11.18 4.58
C PHE A 251 7.95 -9.95 5.36
N ASP A 252 7.13 -9.34 6.23
CA ASP A 252 7.53 -8.15 7.00
C ASP A 252 8.15 -8.54 8.36
N ASP A 253 9.38 -9.07 8.35
CA ASP A 253 10.14 -9.47 9.55
C ASP A 253 10.72 -8.28 10.35
N ARG A 254 10.10 -7.11 10.29
CA ARG A 254 10.58 -5.92 11.03
C ARG A 254 10.39 -6.11 12.53
N LEU A 255 11.41 -5.73 13.30
CA LEU A 255 11.36 -5.67 14.74
C LEU A 255 10.46 -4.50 15.15
N GLN A 256 9.28 -4.81 15.65
CA GLN A 256 8.35 -3.82 16.19
C GLN A 256 8.44 -3.83 17.71
N TRP A 257 8.39 -2.65 18.31
CA TRP A 257 8.23 -2.54 19.76
C TRP A 257 6.80 -2.95 20.12
N ASP A 258 6.67 -4.01 20.92
CA ASP A 258 5.43 -4.39 21.56
C ASP A 258 5.56 -4.21 23.07
N GLU A 259 4.72 -3.37 23.65
CA GLU A 259 4.76 -3.04 25.08
C GLU A 259 4.39 -4.26 25.93
N GLU A 260 3.53 -5.14 25.42
CA GLU A 260 3.09 -6.37 26.09
C GLU A 260 4.18 -7.46 26.07
N SER A 261 5.02 -7.50 25.04
CA SER A 261 6.16 -8.43 24.91
C SER A 261 7.49 -7.87 25.45
N SER A 262 7.48 -6.73 26.15
CA SER A 262 8.68 -6.08 26.69
C SER A 262 9.50 -6.95 27.66
N ALA A 263 8.89 -8.00 28.21
CA ALA A 263 9.52 -8.96 29.12
C ALA A 263 10.19 -10.14 28.40
N GLU A 264 9.99 -10.29 27.08
CA GLU A 264 10.56 -11.39 26.31
C GLU A 264 12.01 -11.13 25.91
N THR A 265 12.74 -12.22 25.63
CA THR A 265 14.07 -12.15 25.02
C THR A 265 13.93 -12.25 23.51
N ILE A 266 14.72 -11.47 22.76
CA ILE A 266 14.77 -11.55 21.30
C ILE A 266 16.08 -12.22 20.92
N LEU A 267 15.98 -13.39 20.27
CA LEU A 267 17.14 -14.24 19.94
C LEU A 267 17.99 -14.58 21.19
N GLY A 268 17.35 -14.70 22.36
CA GLY A 268 18.01 -14.94 23.64
C GLY A 268 18.71 -13.72 24.26
N MET A 269 18.63 -12.53 23.64
CA MET A 269 19.12 -11.28 24.22
C MET A 269 18.00 -10.55 24.95
N ARG A 270 18.31 -9.91 26.07
CA ARG A 270 17.34 -9.14 26.87
C ARG A 270 16.92 -7.87 26.13
N ILE A 271 15.65 -7.52 26.20
CA ILE A 271 15.19 -6.19 25.78
C ILE A 271 15.44 -5.19 26.91
N LEU A 272 16.28 -4.19 26.65
CA LEU A 272 16.62 -3.14 27.64
C LEU A 272 15.61 -2.00 27.64
N GLY A 273 14.86 -1.80 26.56
CA GLY A 273 13.71 -0.88 26.55
C GLY A 273 13.60 -0.01 25.32
N PRO A 274 12.59 0.87 25.30
CA PRO A 274 12.32 1.76 24.18
C PRO A 274 12.93 3.16 24.40
N LEU A 275 13.50 3.71 23.34
CA LEU A 275 13.85 5.12 23.22
C LEU A 275 12.92 5.81 22.22
N GLY A 276 12.52 7.03 22.59
CA GLY A 276 11.55 7.83 21.86
C GLY A 276 12.08 8.42 20.55
N ILE A 277 11.17 8.95 19.74
CA ILE A 277 11.55 9.71 18.55
C ILE A 277 11.90 11.13 18.98
N ILE A 278 13.15 11.52 18.81
CA ILE A 278 13.59 12.89 19.06
C ILE A 278 13.28 13.75 17.82
N PRO A 279 12.46 14.82 17.95
CA PRO A 279 12.27 15.81 16.90
C PRO A 279 13.58 16.43 16.39
N ARG A 280 13.75 16.56 15.06
CA ARG A 280 14.97 17.10 14.42
C ARG A 280 15.30 18.55 14.79
N ASN A 281 14.35 19.31 15.33
CA ASN A 281 14.53 20.71 15.73
C ASN A 281 15.12 20.87 17.14
N LYS A 282 15.33 19.77 17.88
CA LYS A 282 15.88 19.78 19.24
C LYS A 282 17.40 19.55 19.20
N LEU A 283 18.08 20.03 20.24
CA LEU A 283 19.52 19.82 20.42
C LEU A 283 19.82 18.31 20.56
N PRO A 284 20.98 17.84 20.08
CA PRO A 284 21.33 16.41 20.12
C PRO A 284 21.46 15.88 21.56
N LEU A 285 21.86 16.73 22.52
CA LEU A 285 21.89 16.40 23.96
C LEU A 285 20.55 16.76 24.61
N TYR A 286 19.57 15.86 24.50
CA TYR A 286 18.21 16.09 25.00
C TYR A 286 18.08 15.84 26.50
N VAL A 287 18.96 15.02 27.09
CA VAL A 287 19.01 14.83 28.54
C VAL A 287 19.22 16.17 29.26
N GLU A 288 20.12 17.00 28.73
CA GLU A 288 20.39 18.34 29.24
C GLU A 288 19.33 19.35 28.81
N SER A 289 19.02 19.42 27.52
CA SER A 289 18.12 20.47 27.02
C SER A 289 16.66 20.25 27.44
N MET A 290 16.28 19.03 27.82
CA MET A 290 14.91 18.62 28.16
C MET A 290 14.87 17.61 29.32
N PRO A 291 15.30 17.99 30.54
CA PRO A 291 15.51 17.05 31.64
C PRO A 291 14.21 16.43 32.19
N GLN A 292 13.07 17.05 31.91
CA GLN A 292 11.73 16.62 32.34
C GLN A 292 10.93 15.92 31.21
N SER A 293 11.55 15.67 30.06
CA SER A 293 10.85 15.01 28.95
C SER A 293 10.74 13.51 29.16
N ILE A 294 9.77 12.89 28.47
CA ILE A 294 9.55 11.45 28.50
C ILE A 294 10.76 10.71 27.90
N GLU A 295 11.43 11.33 26.92
CA GLU A 295 12.62 10.77 26.30
C GLU A 295 13.83 10.78 27.23
N THR A 296 13.99 11.81 28.06
CA THR A 296 15.02 11.84 29.10
C THR A 296 14.73 10.81 30.19
N GLU A 297 13.47 10.66 30.59
CA GLU A 297 13.08 9.62 31.54
C GLU A 297 13.32 8.20 30.98
N ALA A 298 13.05 7.98 29.69
CA ALA A 298 13.38 6.73 29.01
C ALA A 298 14.90 6.46 28.99
N MET A 299 15.74 7.50 28.86
CA MET A 299 17.19 7.37 28.95
C MET A 299 17.66 6.99 30.37
N ARG A 300 17.10 7.60 31.42
CA ARG A 300 17.38 7.21 32.82
C ARG A 300 16.99 5.76 33.10
N GLN A 301 15.83 5.35 32.59
CA GLN A 301 15.37 3.95 32.68
C GLN A 301 16.32 3.00 31.93
N LEU A 302 16.81 3.41 30.76
CA LEU A 302 17.80 2.63 30.01
C LEU A 302 19.08 2.44 30.82
N ARG A 303 19.64 3.49 31.42
CA ARG A 303 20.84 3.37 32.26
C ARG A 303 20.61 2.42 33.43
N ALA A 304 19.51 2.59 34.17
CA ALA A 304 19.19 1.71 35.29
C ALA A 304 19.08 0.23 34.86
N ARG A 305 18.47 -0.03 33.70
CA ARG A 305 18.34 -1.39 33.16
C ARG A 305 19.66 -1.97 32.67
N ILE A 306 20.58 -1.14 32.15
CA ILE A 306 21.94 -1.57 31.79
C ILE A 306 22.70 -1.98 33.06
N ALA A 307 22.67 -1.17 34.12
CA ALA A 307 23.31 -1.51 35.39
C ALA A 307 22.76 -2.82 35.98
N LEU A 308 21.42 -3.00 35.96
CA LEU A 308 20.78 -4.25 36.39
C LEU A 308 21.16 -5.46 35.50
N ALA A 309 21.34 -5.25 34.19
CA ALA A 309 21.78 -6.32 33.29
C ALA A 309 23.25 -6.71 33.51
N ALA A 310 24.08 -5.76 33.97
CA ALA A 310 25.49 -5.96 34.29
C ALA A 310 25.74 -6.46 35.72
N GLY A 311 24.71 -6.67 36.54
CA GLY A 311 24.83 -7.25 37.88
C GLY A 311 24.70 -6.25 39.05
N GLY A 312 24.30 -5.00 38.80
CA GLY A 312 23.94 -4.03 39.83
C GLY A 312 24.52 -2.63 39.58
N ASP A 313 25.75 -2.58 39.06
CA ASP A 313 26.47 -1.34 38.76
C ASP A 313 26.60 -1.12 37.25
N MET A 314 26.90 0.12 36.85
CA MET A 314 27.17 0.42 35.45
C MET A 314 28.43 -0.34 35.00
N PRO A 315 28.42 -1.03 33.84
CA PRO A 315 29.64 -1.62 33.29
C PRO A 315 30.70 -0.55 33.13
N HIS A 316 31.94 -0.90 33.45
CA HIS A 316 33.06 0.04 33.43
C HIS A 316 33.38 0.46 32.00
N ILE A 317 33.27 -0.48 31.06
CA ILE A 317 33.38 -0.23 29.62
C ILE A 317 32.13 -0.75 28.91
N LEU A 318 31.38 0.16 28.29
CA LEU A 318 30.17 -0.14 27.53
C LEU A 318 30.34 0.26 26.06
N THR A 319 30.24 -0.71 25.16
CA THR A 319 30.19 -0.45 23.72
C THR A 319 28.75 -0.42 23.21
N VAL A 320 28.45 0.60 22.40
CA VAL A 320 27.15 0.77 21.75
C VAL A 320 27.31 0.48 20.25
N VAL A 321 26.58 -0.52 19.76
CA VAL A 321 26.59 -0.90 18.35
C VAL A 321 25.21 -0.81 17.72
N SER A 322 25.16 -0.87 16.39
CA SER A 322 23.92 -1.05 15.63
C SER A 322 24.20 -1.90 14.40
N TYR A 323 23.17 -2.47 13.75
CA TYR A 323 23.39 -3.25 12.53
C TYR A 323 23.72 -2.33 11.35
N ASP A 324 22.94 -1.25 11.20
CA ASP A 324 23.05 -0.34 10.06
C ASP A 324 23.27 1.11 10.54
N SER A 325 23.81 1.94 9.66
CA SER A 325 24.01 3.36 9.94
C SER A 325 22.66 4.08 10.14
N GLY A 326 22.65 5.07 11.02
CA GLY A 326 21.47 5.88 11.31
C GLY A 326 20.45 5.23 12.24
N GLU A 327 20.74 4.11 12.90
CA GLU A 327 19.88 3.51 13.92
C GLU A 327 19.87 4.29 15.25
N GLY A 328 20.81 5.24 15.41
CA GLY A 328 20.86 6.18 16.54
C GLY A 328 21.83 5.79 17.65
N LYS A 329 22.88 5.02 17.32
CA LYS A 329 24.00 4.66 18.21
C LYS A 329 24.63 5.90 18.86
N THR A 330 25.20 6.81 18.08
CA THR A 330 25.96 7.98 18.54
C THR A 330 25.13 8.88 19.45
N LEU A 331 23.87 9.13 19.08
CA LEU A 331 22.95 9.92 19.89
C LEU A 331 22.62 9.24 21.23
N THR A 332 22.42 7.92 21.21
CA THR A 332 22.18 7.13 22.42
C THR A 332 23.41 7.14 23.30
N THR A 333 24.59 6.89 22.74
CA THR A 333 25.88 6.91 23.46
C THR A 333 26.14 8.25 24.13
N ALA A 334 25.97 9.36 23.39
CA ALA A 334 26.19 10.71 23.93
C ALA A 334 25.25 11.05 25.10
N ASN A 335 23.96 10.75 24.97
CA ASN A 335 22.97 11.06 26.01
C ASN A 335 23.07 10.10 27.21
N LEU A 336 23.39 8.83 26.98
CA LEU A 336 23.60 7.85 28.05
C LEU A 336 24.84 8.20 28.87
N ALA A 337 25.94 8.57 28.21
CA ALA A 337 27.16 9.01 28.88
C ALA A 337 26.94 10.31 29.68
N LEU A 338 26.23 11.27 29.11
CA LEU A 338 25.88 12.51 29.81
C LEU A 338 24.99 12.25 31.04
N GLU A 339 24.00 11.36 30.92
CA GLU A 339 23.15 11.00 32.05
C GLU A 339 23.95 10.27 33.14
N SER A 340 24.88 9.37 32.78
CA SER A 340 25.82 8.77 33.73
C SER A 340 26.70 9.81 34.43
N ALA A 341 27.25 10.78 33.70
CA ALA A 341 28.07 11.85 34.26
C ALA A 341 27.29 12.72 35.25
N GLN A 342 26.03 13.03 34.95
CA GLN A 342 25.13 13.78 35.84
C GLN A 342 24.81 13.03 37.13
N THR A 343 24.96 11.70 37.17
CA THR A 343 24.84 10.92 38.41
C THR A 343 26.11 10.89 39.26
N GLY A 344 27.17 11.59 38.83
CA GLY A 344 28.43 11.73 39.54
C GLY A 344 29.52 10.75 39.11
N LEU A 345 29.27 9.89 38.10
CA LEU A 345 30.29 9.01 37.55
C LEU A 345 31.30 9.79 36.71
N ARG A 346 32.59 9.60 36.95
CA ARG A 346 33.63 10.11 36.05
C ARG A 346 33.52 9.36 34.74
N THR A 347 32.98 10.03 33.73
CA THR A 347 32.56 9.41 32.48
C THR A 347 33.45 9.83 31.31
N LEU A 348 33.80 8.88 30.45
CA LEU A 348 34.53 9.11 29.22
C LEU A 348 33.71 8.60 28.03
N ILE A 349 33.64 9.38 26.96
CA ILE A 349 33.18 8.91 25.64
C ILE A 349 34.39 8.69 24.75
N ILE A 350 34.43 7.54 24.06
CA ILE A 350 35.39 7.27 22.99
C ILE A 350 34.58 7.12 21.69
N ASP A 351 34.84 7.99 20.72
CA ASP A 351 34.29 7.87 19.37
C ASP A 351 35.11 6.82 18.60
N GLY A 352 34.65 5.57 18.66
CA GLY A 352 35.27 4.42 17.99
C GLY A 352 34.90 4.30 16.51
N ASP A 353 34.01 5.16 15.99
CA ASP A 353 33.69 5.23 14.58
C ASP A 353 34.73 6.07 13.83
N MET A 354 35.91 5.50 13.64
CA MET A 354 37.01 6.16 12.92
C MET A 354 36.72 6.42 11.44
N ARG A 355 35.61 5.87 10.91
CA ARG A 355 35.22 6.02 9.51
C ARG A 355 34.34 7.25 9.29
N ARG A 356 33.37 7.48 10.18
CA ARG A 356 32.36 8.55 10.08
C ARG A 356 31.95 9.11 11.46
N GLY A 357 32.89 9.22 12.38
CA GLY A 357 32.63 9.63 13.76
C GLY A 357 32.07 11.05 13.86
N ASP A 358 30.84 11.15 14.38
CA ASP A 358 30.08 12.40 14.49
C ASP A 358 30.04 12.93 15.95
N MET A 359 30.74 12.29 16.90
CA MET A 359 30.63 12.63 18.32
C MET A 359 31.13 14.06 18.60
N HIS A 360 32.21 14.46 17.93
CA HIS A 360 32.77 15.80 18.02
C HIS A 360 31.78 16.88 17.56
N GLU A 361 30.90 16.59 16.59
CA GLU A 361 29.86 17.53 16.15
C GLU A 361 28.77 17.70 17.19
N ILE A 362 28.37 16.62 17.87
CA ILE A 362 27.36 16.64 18.95
C ILE A 362 27.80 17.56 20.09
N PHE A 363 29.08 17.48 20.49
CA PHE A 363 29.65 18.26 21.57
C PHE A 363 30.33 19.57 21.12
N GLN A 364 30.32 19.88 19.82
CA GLN A 364 30.93 21.09 19.24
C GLN A 364 32.43 21.22 19.54
N LEU A 365 33.15 20.10 19.48
CA LEU A 365 34.57 19.98 19.78
C LEU A 365 35.43 19.82 18.51
N PRO A 366 36.73 20.15 18.56
CA PRO A 366 37.64 19.86 17.45
C PRO A 366 37.87 18.34 17.29
N ASN A 367 38.06 17.90 16.04
CA ASN A 367 38.43 16.53 15.69
C ASN A 367 39.74 16.53 14.88
N MET A 368 40.80 17.09 15.46
CA MET A 368 42.13 17.17 14.83
C MET A 368 43.01 15.99 15.24
N TYR A 369 42.94 15.61 16.52
CA TYR A 369 43.63 14.46 17.10
C TYR A 369 42.61 13.63 17.88
N GLY A 370 42.63 12.32 17.72
CA GLY A 370 41.64 11.41 18.29
C GLY A 370 42.16 9.99 18.52
N LEU A 371 41.22 9.06 18.69
CA LEU A 371 41.49 7.65 18.92
C LEU A 371 42.43 7.07 17.86
N GLY A 372 42.14 7.33 16.58
CA GLY A 372 42.96 6.80 15.49
C GLY A 372 44.41 7.26 15.54
N ASP A 373 44.62 8.55 15.83
CA ASP A 373 45.95 9.15 15.91
C ASP A 373 46.75 8.58 17.08
N ILE A 374 46.08 8.33 18.23
CA ILE A 374 46.71 7.66 19.38
C ILE A 374 47.14 6.23 19.02
N LEU A 375 46.25 5.46 18.38
CA LEU A 375 46.51 4.05 18.06
C LEU A 375 47.55 3.87 16.95
N GLN A 376 47.66 4.85 16.03
CA GLN A 376 48.68 4.85 14.98
C GLN A 376 50.06 5.26 15.51
N SER A 377 50.12 6.19 16.46
CA SER A 377 51.38 6.69 17.02
C SER A 377 52.14 5.63 17.82
N ASN A 378 53.47 5.69 17.78
CA ASN A 378 54.35 4.86 18.62
C ASN A 378 54.78 5.56 19.92
N GLU A 379 54.40 6.83 20.12
CA GLU A 379 54.77 7.55 21.35
C GLU A 379 54.09 6.95 22.59
N PRO A 380 54.66 7.14 23.81
CA PRO A 380 54.01 6.70 25.04
C PRO A 380 52.62 7.32 25.21
N LEU A 381 51.62 6.49 25.57
CA LEU A 381 50.23 6.93 25.72
C LEU A 381 50.07 8.10 26.71
N ALA A 382 50.88 8.12 27.77
CA ALA A 382 50.88 9.18 28.77
C ALA A 382 51.19 10.57 28.19
N ASN A 383 51.99 10.66 27.12
CA ASN A 383 52.35 11.92 26.49
C ASN A 383 51.28 12.41 25.51
N LEU A 384 50.56 11.48 24.88
CA LEU A 384 49.54 11.79 23.87
C LEU A 384 48.17 12.09 24.48
N LEU A 385 47.83 11.44 25.60
CA LEU A 385 46.52 11.57 26.24
C LEU A 385 46.09 13.01 26.54
N PRO A 386 46.97 13.91 27.04
CA PRO A 386 46.59 15.31 27.28
C PRO A 386 46.13 16.06 26.04
N ASN A 387 46.61 15.67 24.85
CA ASN A 387 46.28 16.36 23.59
C ASN A 387 44.96 15.88 22.97
N VAL A 388 44.46 14.72 23.40
CA VAL A 388 43.33 14.03 22.78
C VAL A 388 42.13 13.93 23.72
N LEU A 389 42.38 13.99 25.02
CA LEU A 389 41.33 14.03 26.03
C LEU A 389 40.73 15.43 26.10
N LEU A 390 39.54 15.59 25.51
CA LEU A 390 38.84 16.87 25.47
C LEU A 390 37.83 16.97 26.62
N ASP A 391 37.69 18.18 27.15
CA ASP A 391 36.57 18.54 28.03
C ASP A 391 35.30 18.69 27.19
N SER A 392 34.23 18.00 27.59
CA SER A 392 32.94 18.10 26.91
C SER A 392 32.19 19.41 27.20
N GLY A 393 32.62 20.15 28.22
CA GLY A 393 31.90 21.30 28.78
C GLY A 393 30.84 20.91 29.82
N TYR A 394 30.71 19.61 30.12
CA TYR A 394 29.83 19.07 31.14
C TYR A 394 30.65 18.44 32.27
N GLU A 395 30.19 18.64 33.51
CA GLU A 395 30.84 18.10 34.69
C GLU A 395 30.94 16.57 34.62
N ASN A 396 32.10 16.03 35.01
CA ASN A 396 32.41 14.60 35.01
C ASN A 396 32.32 13.91 33.62
N LEU A 397 32.38 14.66 32.51
CA LEU A 397 32.33 14.08 31.17
C LEU A 397 33.50 14.54 30.28
N ASN A 398 34.34 13.60 29.87
CA ASN A 398 35.39 13.81 28.88
C ASN A 398 35.13 13.04 27.58
N ILE A 399 35.81 13.44 26.51
CA ILE A 399 35.62 12.86 25.17
C ILE A 399 36.97 12.65 24.49
N ILE A 400 37.14 11.48 23.88
CA ILE A 400 38.16 11.18 22.88
C ILE A 400 37.44 11.09 21.53
N PRO A 401 37.62 12.05 20.61
CA PRO A 401 37.01 12.00 19.29
C PRO A 401 37.70 10.96 18.40
N ALA A 402 37.14 10.66 17.23
CA ALA A 402 37.65 9.62 16.32
C ALA A 402 39.07 9.93 15.79
N GLY A 403 39.37 11.20 15.55
CA GLY A 403 40.64 11.67 14.99
C GLY A 403 40.63 11.78 13.47
N ARG A 404 41.83 11.96 12.90
CA ARG A 404 42.03 12.10 11.43
C ARG A 404 43.02 11.10 10.84
N SER A 405 43.35 10.03 11.57
CA SER A 405 44.21 8.96 11.09
C SER A 405 43.74 8.42 9.74
N GLU A 406 44.65 8.38 8.77
CA GLU A 406 44.41 7.79 7.44
C GLU A 406 44.60 6.26 7.41
N ALA A 407 45.13 5.67 8.50
CA ALA A 407 45.33 4.22 8.60
C ALA A 407 44.01 3.46 8.74
N ASP A 408 43.98 2.20 8.27
CA ASP A 408 42.81 1.34 8.34
C ASP A 408 42.37 1.10 9.81
N PRO A 409 41.13 1.47 10.19
CA PRO A 409 40.64 1.34 11.56
C PRO A 409 40.74 -0.09 12.12
N ALA A 410 40.40 -1.11 11.32
CA ALA A 410 40.45 -2.50 11.77
C ALA A 410 41.86 -2.91 12.21
N ALA A 411 42.88 -2.50 11.44
CA ALA A 411 44.29 -2.77 11.72
C ALA A 411 44.84 -2.00 12.92
N LEU A 412 44.19 -0.90 13.33
CA LEU A 412 44.55 -0.14 14.53
C LEU A 412 43.87 -0.71 15.78
N LEU A 413 42.60 -1.10 15.67
CA LEU A 413 41.81 -1.65 16.77
C LEU A 413 42.29 -3.04 17.20
N GLY A 414 42.78 -3.87 16.27
CA GLY A 414 43.35 -5.19 16.58
C GLY A 414 44.71 -5.16 17.28
N ARG A 415 45.27 -3.98 17.59
CA ARG A 415 46.59 -3.86 18.24
C ARG A 415 46.45 -3.90 19.76
N THR A 416 47.47 -4.46 20.43
CA THR A 416 47.63 -4.42 21.90
C THR A 416 47.61 -3.02 22.50
N ARG A 417 47.87 -2.00 21.67
CA ARG A 417 47.84 -0.59 22.06
C ARG A 417 46.45 -0.12 22.50
N LEU A 418 45.37 -0.67 21.93
CA LEU A 418 44.00 -0.38 22.38
C LEU A 418 43.78 -0.86 23.81
N ASN A 419 44.17 -2.10 24.12
CA ASN A 419 44.06 -2.66 25.47
C ASN A 419 44.85 -1.82 26.48
N ASN A 420 46.08 -1.42 26.14
CA ASN A 420 46.90 -0.56 27.00
C ASN A 420 46.27 0.83 27.24
N LEU A 421 45.59 1.39 26.23
CA LEU A 421 44.87 2.66 26.35
C LEU A 421 43.69 2.51 27.31
N ILE A 422 42.89 1.47 27.12
CA ILE A 422 41.72 1.17 27.94
C ILE A 422 42.14 0.91 29.39
N ASP A 423 43.20 0.13 29.64
CA ASP A 423 43.76 -0.13 30.97
C ASP A 423 44.27 1.12 31.71
N LEU A 424 44.68 2.15 30.96
CA LEU A 424 45.09 3.43 31.51
C LEU A 424 43.87 4.28 31.85
N LEU A 425 42.90 4.35 30.93
CA LEU A 425 41.68 5.14 31.08
C LEU A 425 40.76 4.56 32.17
N SER A 426 40.70 3.24 32.30
CA SER A 426 39.92 2.52 33.31
C SER A 426 40.32 2.94 34.73
N LYS A 427 41.58 3.30 34.97
CA LYS A 427 42.04 3.82 36.28
C LYS A 427 41.53 5.22 36.61
N ARG A 428 41.11 6.00 35.60
CA ARG A 428 40.74 7.42 35.74
C ARG A 428 39.22 7.66 35.69
N TYR A 429 38.49 6.79 35.02
CA TYR A 429 37.06 6.91 34.79
C TYR A 429 36.30 5.77 35.46
N ASP A 430 35.08 6.04 35.90
CA ASP A 430 34.17 5.06 36.48
C ASP A 430 33.26 4.43 35.40
N ALA A 431 33.12 5.07 34.24
CA ALA A 431 32.41 4.53 33.09
C ALA A 431 32.99 5.07 31.77
N ILE A 432 33.21 4.18 30.81
CA ILE A 432 33.73 4.47 29.47
C ILE A 432 32.70 3.99 28.45
N PHE A 433 32.17 4.92 27.65
CA PHE A 433 31.20 4.66 26.60
C PHE A 433 31.87 4.72 25.24
N ILE A 434 31.78 3.65 24.47
CA ILE A 434 32.39 3.57 23.14
C ILE A 434 31.28 3.59 22.08
N ASP A 435 31.28 4.60 21.20
CA ASP A 435 30.43 4.58 20.00
C ASP A 435 31.14 3.82 18.88
N ALA A 436 30.62 2.66 18.50
CA ALA A 436 31.26 1.82 17.48
C ALA A 436 30.74 2.10 16.07
N VAL A 437 31.43 1.56 15.06
CA VAL A 437 30.93 1.46 13.67
C VAL A 437 29.73 0.47 13.63
N PRO A 438 28.74 0.61 12.71
CA PRO A 438 27.70 -0.40 12.54
C PRO A 438 28.28 -1.78 12.17
N THR A 439 27.69 -2.87 12.67
CA THR A 439 28.23 -4.23 12.51
C THR A 439 28.28 -4.67 11.05
N ILE A 440 27.32 -4.25 10.20
CA ILE A 440 27.38 -4.50 8.74
C ILE A 440 28.68 -3.99 8.07
N GLY A 441 29.39 -3.05 8.72
CA GLY A 441 30.60 -2.41 8.23
C GLY A 441 31.91 -3.16 8.53
N GLY A 442 31.88 -4.29 9.24
CA GLY A 442 33.05 -5.17 9.44
C GLY A 442 33.50 -5.34 10.90
N SER A 443 34.76 -5.79 11.07
CA SER A 443 35.33 -6.28 12.34
C SER A 443 35.52 -5.23 13.44
N ASP A 444 35.44 -3.93 13.13
CA ASP A 444 35.74 -2.82 14.05
C ASP A 444 34.88 -2.91 15.33
N SER A 445 33.57 -3.16 15.18
CA SER A 445 32.65 -3.34 16.31
C SER A 445 32.92 -4.60 17.13
N VAL A 446 33.52 -5.63 16.53
CA VAL A 446 33.85 -6.88 17.22
C VAL A 446 35.03 -6.64 18.15
N PHE A 447 36.10 -5.97 17.69
CA PHE A 447 37.25 -5.60 18.54
C PHE A 447 36.84 -4.70 19.71
N LEU A 448 36.01 -3.68 19.45
CA LEU A 448 35.48 -2.80 20.50
C LEU A 448 34.57 -3.56 21.48
N GLY A 449 33.77 -4.50 20.98
CA GLY A 449 32.95 -5.37 21.81
C GLY A 449 33.76 -6.30 22.72
N GLU A 450 34.89 -6.82 22.24
CA GLU A 450 35.74 -7.77 22.98
C GLU A 450 36.46 -7.11 24.17
N ILE A 451 36.82 -5.83 24.06
CA ILE A 451 37.45 -5.07 25.16
C ILE A 451 36.45 -4.51 26.19
N SER A 452 35.15 -4.70 25.96
CA SER A 452 34.09 -4.11 26.77
C SER A 452 33.51 -5.11 27.76
N ASP A 453 33.14 -4.64 28.95
CA ASP A 453 32.41 -5.46 29.93
C ASP A 453 30.98 -5.78 29.47
N GLY A 454 30.44 -4.93 28.59
CA GLY A 454 29.11 -5.10 28.02
C GLY A 454 28.93 -4.40 26.68
N VAL A 455 28.10 -5.01 25.83
CA VAL A 455 27.67 -4.48 24.55
C VAL A 455 26.15 -4.32 24.52
N ILE A 456 25.67 -3.18 24.05
CA ILE A 456 24.25 -2.98 23.73
C ILE A 456 24.04 -2.79 22.23
N ILE A 457 23.00 -3.41 21.71
CA ILE A 457 22.63 -3.31 20.29
C ILE A 457 21.44 -2.37 20.13
N ILE A 458 21.63 -1.26 19.43
CA ILE A 458 20.56 -0.33 19.08
C ILE A 458 19.85 -0.81 17.82
N VAL A 459 18.54 -1.01 17.89
CA VAL A 459 17.69 -1.34 16.75
C VAL A 459 16.69 -0.24 16.49
N ASN A 460 16.43 0.07 15.23
CA ASN A 460 15.38 1.00 14.84
C ASN A 460 14.05 0.26 14.70
N ALA A 461 13.11 0.52 15.61
CA ALA A 461 11.80 -0.12 15.71
C ALA A 461 10.90 0.01 14.46
N ARG A 462 11.31 0.79 13.45
CA ARG A 462 10.57 0.99 12.19
C ARG A 462 11.26 0.39 10.96
N ARG A 463 12.55 0.04 11.07
CA ARG A 463 13.39 -0.33 9.92
C ARG A 463 14.10 -1.67 10.12
N THR A 464 14.65 -1.92 11.31
CA THR A 464 15.51 -3.09 11.54
C THR A 464 14.69 -4.36 11.45
N ARG A 465 15.22 -5.36 10.74
CA ARG A 465 14.59 -6.69 10.60
C ARG A 465 15.19 -7.67 11.60
N LEU A 466 14.46 -8.73 11.93
CA LEU A 466 14.95 -9.78 12.82
C LEU A 466 16.22 -10.45 12.27
N SER A 467 16.31 -10.62 10.95
CA SER A 467 17.49 -11.15 10.27
C SER A 467 18.73 -10.26 10.41
N SER A 468 18.55 -8.93 10.40
CA SER A 468 19.62 -7.95 10.66
C SER A 468 20.16 -8.06 12.09
N LEU A 469 19.26 -8.14 13.08
CA LEU A 469 19.67 -8.32 14.47
C LEU A 469 20.37 -9.66 14.70
N ARG A 470 19.89 -10.74 14.07
CA ARG A 470 20.57 -12.05 14.11
C ARG A 470 21.99 -11.96 13.55
N ARG A 471 22.18 -11.35 12.38
CA ARG A 471 23.53 -11.16 11.81
C ARG A 471 24.44 -10.34 12.72
N SER A 472 23.94 -9.24 13.28
CA SER A 472 24.71 -8.42 14.22
C SER A 472 25.11 -9.21 15.47
N LYS A 473 24.23 -10.07 15.99
CA LYS A 473 24.54 -10.95 17.11
C LYS A 473 25.61 -11.97 16.71
N ASP A 474 25.43 -12.66 15.59
CA ASP A 474 26.32 -13.72 15.14
C ASP A 474 27.73 -13.17 14.87
N GLU A 475 27.84 -11.96 14.32
CA GLU A 475 29.11 -11.28 14.06
C GLU A 475 29.84 -10.87 15.35
N LEU A 476 29.13 -10.33 16.34
CA LEU A 476 29.70 -10.03 17.65
C LEU A 476 30.14 -11.28 18.40
N MET A 477 29.31 -12.33 18.37
CA MET A 477 29.56 -13.61 19.03
C MET A 477 30.69 -14.42 18.36
N ALA A 478 31.22 -13.96 17.22
CA ALA A 478 32.39 -14.56 16.59
C ALA A 478 33.66 -14.38 17.45
N ALA A 479 33.70 -13.37 18.32
CA ALA A 479 34.76 -13.17 19.29
C ALA A 479 34.42 -13.83 20.65
N PRO A 480 35.39 -14.48 21.32
CA PRO A 480 35.14 -15.36 22.46
C PRO A 480 34.65 -14.66 23.74
N ASN A 481 34.89 -13.36 23.90
CA ASN A 481 34.63 -12.62 25.15
C ASN A 481 33.58 -11.51 25.04
N VAL A 482 32.78 -11.49 23.96
CA VAL A 482 31.77 -10.43 23.81
C VAL A 482 30.53 -10.73 24.68
N ASN A 483 30.26 -9.85 25.64
CA ASN A 483 29.09 -9.94 26.51
C ASN A 483 27.96 -9.00 26.04
N ILE A 484 26.93 -9.54 25.38
CA ILE A 484 25.79 -8.74 24.93
C ILE A 484 24.77 -8.58 26.06
N LEU A 485 24.68 -7.38 26.64
CA LEU A 485 23.75 -7.06 27.73
C LEU A 485 22.29 -7.01 27.25
N GLY A 486 22.07 -6.60 26.00
CA GLY A 486 20.75 -6.61 25.41
C GLY A 486 20.54 -5.68 24.23
N VAL A 487 19.27 -5.52 23.86
CA VAL A 487 18.80 -4.79 22.68
C VAL A 487 17.98 -3.58 23.12
N VAL A 488 18.23 -2.43 22.50
CA VAL A 488 17.53 -1.17 22.75
C VAL A 488 16.74 -0.77 21.51
N PHE A 489 15.45 -0.55 21.65
CA PHE A 489 14.59 -0.14 20.54
C PHE A 489 14.54 1.38 20.43
N ASN A 490 15.16 1.93 19.40
CA ASN A 490 15.08 3.35 19.10
C ASN A 490 13.92 3.70 18.15
N ARG A 491 13.49 4.97 18.18
CA ARG A 491 12.39 5.54 17.38
C ARG A 491 11.03 4.92 17.66
N VAL A 492 10.81 4.52 18.90
CA VAL A 492 9.52 4.07 19.40
C VAL A 492 8.62 5.30 19.62
N ARG A 493 7.33 5.17 19.31
CA ARG A 493 6.34 6.18 19.73
C ARG A 493 6.03 5.90 21.20
N LEU A 494 6.74 6.58 22.10
CA LEU A 494 6.44 6.51 23.53
C LEU A 494 5.04 7.08 23.75
N GLN A 495 4.11 6.23 24.21
CA GLN A 495 2.77 6.69 24.56
C GLN A 495 2.80 7.25 25.97
N VAL A 496 2.22 8.44 26.15
CA VAL A 496 1.99 8.97 27.49
C VAL A 496 0.80 8.20 28.05
N THR A 497 1.05 7.15 28.84
CA THR A 497 -0.03 6.51 29.60
C THR A 497 -0.53 7.51 30.63
N SER A 498 -1.59 8.23 30.25
CA SER A 498 -2.20 9.38 30.94
C SER A 498 -2.66 9.11 32.38
N LYS A 499 -2.56 7.87 32.89
CA LYS A 499 -3.09 7.48 34.20
C LYS A 499 -2.11 7.63 35.37
N TYR A 500 -0.79 7.69 35.15
CA TYR A 500 0.17 7.73 36.27
C TYR A 500 1.06 8.98 36.34
N ASN A 501 1.22 9.74 35.26
CA ASN A 501 2.11 10.92 35.26
C ASN A 501 1.47 12.23 35.72
N ASN A 502 0.13 12.29 35.86
CA ASN A 502 -0.54 13.57 36.15
C ASN A 502 -0.47 13.99 37.63
N THR A 503 0.09 13.16 38.51
CA THR A 503 0.08 13.41 39.96
C THR A 503 1.46 13.83 40.52
N TYR A 504 2.57 13.52 39.83
CA TYR A 504 3.92 13.76 40.36
C TYR A 504 4.68 14.94 39.72
N TYR A 505 4.25 15.45 38.55
CA TYR A 505 4.90 16.60 37.89
C TYR A 505 4.11 17.90 37.95
N ARG A 506 3.18 18.05 38.90
CA ARG A 506 2.53 19.35 39.16
C ARG A 506 3.27 20.12 40.24
N GLN A 507 4.43 20.68 39.88
CA GLN A 507 4.95 21.89 40.53
C GLN A 507 4.88 23.05 39.52
N THR A 508 3.99 23.98 39.85
CA THR A 508 3.55 25.28 39.27
C THR A 508 4.60 26.20 38.60
N PRO A 509 4.19 27.25 37.82
CA PRO A 509 2.92 27.50 37.13
C PRO A 509 3.08 27.79 35.61
N ALA A 510 2.04 27.51 34.84
CA ALA A 510 1.91 28.04 33.48
C ALA A 510 1.75 29.58 33.52
N LEU A 511 2.52 30.28 32.69
CA LEU A 511 2.35 31.72 32.43
C LEU A 511 0.92 32.00 31.94
N THR A 512 0.24 32.95 32.57
CA THR A 512 -1.13 33.33 32.21
C THR A 512 -1.21 34.06 30.85
N PRO A 513 -2.30 33.87 30.09
CA PRO A 513 -2.53 34.52 28.78
C PRO A 513 -2.48 36.05 28.77
N GLU A 514 -2.56 36.70 29.93
CA GLU A 514 -2.50 38.17 30.08
C GLU A 514 -1.12 38.79 29.81
N LYS A 515 -0.02 38.01 29.84
CA LYS A 515 1.31 38.51 29.44
C LYS A 515 1.55 38.46 27.93
N LEU A 516 0.85 37.58 27.21
CA LEU A 516 0.98 37.44 25.75
C LEU A 516 0.23 38.56 24.99
N SER A 517 -0.87 39.06 25.55
CA SER A 517 -1.64 40.16 24.95
C SER A 517 -0.95 41.53 25.06
N ARG A 518 -0.01 41.73 26.01
CA ARG A 518 0.76 42.97 26.13
C ARG A 518 1.93 43.08 25.16
N GLU A 519 2.48 41.96 24.68
CA GLU A 519 3.55 41.97 23.68
C GLU A 519 3.04 42.08 22.24
N MET A 520 1.83 41.61 21.95
CA MET A 520 1.24 41.71 20.60
C MET A 520 0.71 43.12 20.25
N ALA A 521 0.55 44.01 21.23
CA ALA A 521 0.08 45.39 21.02
C ALA A 521 1.18 46.41 20.63
N ARG A 522 2.44 45.99 20.44
CA ARG A 522 3.57 46.91 20.17
C ARG A 522 4.17 46.86 18.76
N SER A 523 3.55 46.17 17.81
CA SER A 523 4.05 46.15 16.43
C SER A 523 3.06 46.81 15.46
N GLY A 524 3.22 48.12 15.27
CA GLY A 524 2.61 48.89 14.19
C GLY A 524 3.65 49.72 13.44
N SER A 525 3.84 49.38 12.16
CA SER A 525 4.19 50.24 10.99
C SER A 525 5.47 51.09 10.98
N GLY A 526 6.23 51.00 9.87
CA GLY A 526 7.08 52.12 9.39
C GLY A 526 8.21 51.73 8.43
N LEU A 527 8.12 52.20 7.18
CA LEU A 527 9.01 51.94 6.03
C LEU A 527 10.41 52.62 6.07
N PHE A 528 11.30 52.10 5.20
CA PHE A 528 12.54 52.67 4.62
C PHE A 528 13.78 52.83 5.53
N GLY A 529 14.91 52.24 5.09
CA GLY A 529 16.24 52.61 5.59
C GLY A 529 17.33 51.54 5.43
N MET A 530 17.96 51.51 4.25
CA MET A 530 19.33 51.03 3.93
C MET A 530 19.96 49.91 4.78
N ARG A 531 20.21 48.76 4.14
CA ARG A 531 21.18 47.74 4.59
C ARG A 531 22.60 48.31 4.56
N ARG A 532 22.99 49.05 5.60
CA ARG A 532 24.40 49.25 5.94
C ARG A 532 24.76 48.30 7.05
N HIS A 533 25.72 47.42 6.77
CA HIS A 533 26.23 46.44 7.74
C HIS A 533 27.29 47.03 8.68
N ILE A 534 27.78 48.23 8.36
CA ILE A 534 28.77 49.02 9.11
C ILE A 534 28.33 50.50 9.06
N ILE A 535 28.37 51.21 10.18
CA ILE A 535 28.15 52.66 10.27
C ILE A 535 29.34 53.32 10.97
N THR A 536 29.70 54.55 10.60
CA THR A 536 30.79 55.28 11.26
C THR A 536 30.19 56.39 12.11
N THR A 537 30.60 56.48 13.38
CA THR A 537 30.16 57.53 14.30
C THR A 537 30.84 58.86 13.96
N GLY A 538 30.26 59.98 14.41
CA GLY A 538 30.87 61.32 14.26
C GLY A 538 32.23 61.50 14.96
N ARG A 539 32.68 60.50 15.72
CA ARG A 539 34.02 60.42 16.35
C ARG A 539 35.01 59.52 15.57
N GLY A 540 34.62 59.02 14.39
CA GLY A 540 35.47 58.17 13.54
C GLY A 540 35.42 56.67 13.84
N GLU A 541 34.76 56.24 14.92
CA GLU A 541 34.65 54.82 15.29
C GLU A 541 33.63 54.08 14.41
N ARG A 542 34.01 52.92 13.86
CA ARG A 542 33.11 52.07 13.07
C ARG A 542 32.33 51.14 13.98
N LEU A 543 31.03 51.02 13.71
CA LEU A 543 30.10 50.16 14.41
C LEU A 543 29.58 49.11 13.43
N PHE A 544 29.62 47.84 13.84
CA PHE A 544 29.26 46.69 13.03
C PHE A 544 27.91 46.14 13.47
N SER A 545 27.08 45.75 12.50
CA SER A 545 25.89 44.92 12.79
C SER A 545 26.32 43.55 13.33
N VAL A 546 25.46 42.89 14.12
CA VAL A 546 25.72 41.53 14.66
C VAL A 546 26.16 40.54 13.57
N SER A 547 25.56 40.61 12.38
CA SER A 547 25.95 39.79 11.23
C SER A 547 27.33 40.13 10.66
N ALA A 548 27.72 41.41 10.68
CA ALA A 548 29.03 41.85 10.18
C ALA A 548 30.16 41.55 11.17
N CYS A 549 29.88 41.67 12.46
CA CYS A 549 30.78 41.20 13.52
C CYS A 549 31.00 39.67 13.43
N ALA A 550 29.92 38.91 13.26
CA ALA A 550 29.99 37.45 13.08
C ALA A 550 30.86 37.03 11.89
N ALA A 551 30.68 37.70 10.74
CA ALA A 551 31.50 37.46 9.55
C ALA A 551 32.98 37.82 9.78
N ARG A 552 33.27 38.92 10.49
CA ARG A 552 34.65 39.36 10.79
C ARG A 552 35.35 38.46 11.81
N LEU A 553 34.60 37.86 12.75
CA LEU A 553 35.12 36.95 13.77
C LEU A 553 35.12 35.47 13.33
N GLY A 554 34.56 35.15 12.15
CA GLY A 554 34.47 33.79 11.63
C GLY A 554 33.54 32.87 12.44
N VAL A 555 32.53 33.44 13.12
CA VAL A 555 31.59 32.70 13.98
C VAL A 555 30.14 32.88 13.50
N LYS A 556 29.23 32.01 13.93
CA LYS A 556 27.81 32.13 13.59
C LYS A 556 27.21 33.36 14.29
N ARG A 557 26.26 34.03 13.64
CA ARG A 557 25.55 35.21 14.19
C ARG A 557 24.97 34.97 15.60
N ARG A 558 24.51 33.75 15.88
CA ARG A 558 23.95 33.35 17.18
C ARG A 558 25.00 33.39 18.30
N THR A 559 26.26 33.09 17.98
CA THR A 559 27.38 33.15 18.92
C THR A 559 27.64 34.58 19.38
N VAL A 560 27.67 35.53 18.43
CA VAL A 560 27.80 36.96 18.73
C VAL A 560 26.60 37.47 19.53
N GLN A 561 25.38 37.01 19.20
CA GLN A 561 24.17 37.34 19.96
C GLN A 561 24.27 36.85 21.41
N GLY A 562 24.72 35.61 21.63
CA GLY A 562 24.94 35.04 22.96
C GLY A 562 26.01 35.79 23.76
N TRP A 563 27.08 36.27 23.13
CA TRP A 563 28.10 37.10 23.80
C TRP A 563 27.57 38.47 24.21
N ILE A 564 26.63 39.04 23.48
CA ILE A 564 25.97 40.29 23.87
C ILE A 564 25.04 40.04 25.06
N GLU A 565 24.26 38.95 25.03
CA GLU A 565 23.31 38.58 26.09
C GLU A 565 24.00 38.22 27.42
N THR A 566 25.18 37.62 27.34
CA THR A 566 26.02 37.26 28.50
C THR A 566 26.95 38.38 28.97
N GLY A 567 27.00 39.51 28.24
CA GLY A 567 27.83 40.68 28.57
C GLY A 567 29.30 40.56 28.17
N HIS A 568 29.71 39.46 27.54
CA HIS A 568 31.08 39.26 27.03
C HIS A 568 31.46 40.16 25.85
N LEU A 569 30.47 40.69 25.12
CA LEU A 569 30.69 41.63 24.02
C LEU A 569 29.80 42.86 24.20
N GLN A 570 30.43 44.03 24.39
CA GLN A 570 29.69 45.28 24.55
C GLN A 570 29.05 45.69 23.22
N ALA A 571 27.73 45.92 23.25
CA ALA A 571 26.95 46.41 22.11
C ALA A 571 26.13 47.63 22.50
N GLU A 572 26.09 48.62 21.59
CA GLU A 572 25.23 49.80 21.70
C GLU A 572 23.90 49.56 20.98
N SER A 573 22.78 49.93 21.61
CA SER A 573 21.48 49.92 20.95
C SER A 573 21.23 51.23 20.22
N ARG A 574 21.16 51.19 18.88
CA ARG A 574 20.80 52.35 18.03
C ARG A 574 19.85 51.93 16.92
N PHE A 575 18.83 52.75 16.67
CA PHE A 575 17.79 52.49 15.65
C PHE A 575 17.15 51.10 15.77
N MET A 576 16.77 50.70 16.99
CA MET A 576 16.19 49.37 17.30
C MET A 576 17.08 48.17 16.88
N ARG A 577 18.40 48.37 16.77
CA ARG A 577 19.37 47.30 16.48
C ARG A 577 20.58 47.40 17.42
N GLN A 578 21.20 46.26 17.69
CA GLN A 578 22.46 46.17 18.41
C GLN A 578 23.63 46.37 17.44
N TRP A 579 24.53 47.28 17.80
CA TRP A 579 25.73 47.66 17.06
C TRP A 579 26.97 47.44 17.92
N ILE A 580 28.00 46.85 17.33
CA ILE A 580 29.20 46.43 18.05
C ILE A 580 30.35 47.35 17.62
N PRO A 581 30.99 48.08 18.54
CA PRO A 581 32.14 48.93 18.21
C PRO A 581 33.31 48.12 17.66
N GLU A 582 34.05 48.68 16.70
CA GLU A 582 35.27 48.06 16.15
C GLU A 582 36.28 47.78 17.26
N SER A 583 36.40 48.67 18.25
CA SER A 583 37.23 48.50 19.44
C SER A 583 36.88 47.25 20.26
N ALA A 584 35.60 46.92 20.40
CA ALA A 584 35.15 45.72 21.09
C ALA A 584 35.43 44.43 20.28
N ILE A 585 35.34 44.50 18.95
CA ILE A 585 35.68 43.38 18.05
C ILE A 585 37.18 43.12 18.08
N ASP A 586 37.97 44.19 18.00
CA ASP A 586 39.43 44.11 18.01
C ASP A 586 39.96 43.65 19.38
N MET A 587 39.27 43.97 20.48
CA MET A 587 39.58 43.44 21.82
C MET A 587 39.37 41.91 21.90
N VAL A 588 38.30 41.39 21.30
CA VAL A 588 38.05 39.94 21.22
C VAL A 588 39.08 39.25 20.32
N LEU A 589 39.50 39.92 19.23
CA LEU A 589 40.57 39.42 18.37
C LEU A 589 41.94 39.47 19.06
N SER A 590 42.23 40.47 19.90
CA SER A 590 43.48 40.55 20.65
C SER A 590 43.56 39.55 21.79
N GLN A 591 42.45 39.25 22.47
CA GLN A 591 42.38 38.18 23.49
C GLN A 591 42.61 36.78 22.89
N ARG A 592 42.33 36.59 21.60
CA ARG A 592 42.72 35.38 20.85
C ARG A 592 44.21 35.30 20.51
N ILE A 593 44.96 36.39 20.64
CA ILE A 593 46.38 36.48 20.25
C ILE A 593 47.31 36.49 21.49
N THR A 594 46.86 36.94 22.67
CA THR A 594 47.72 37.10 23.86
C THR A 594 47.78 35.92 24.84
N THR A 595 47.64 34.67 24.38
CA THR A 595 47.91 33.49 25.22
C THR A 595 49.06 32.66 24.68
N VAL A 596 50.24 33.27 24.50
CA VAL A 596 51.55 32.61 24.66
C VAL A 596 52.58 33.70 25.02
N GLU A 597 52.92 33.84 26.31
CA GLU A 597 54.23 34.36 26.71
C GLU A 597 54.96 33.22 27.45
N PRO A 598 56.20 32.88 27.06
CA PRO A 598 56.98 31.86 27.74
C PRO A 598 57.52 32.41 29.07
N PRO A 599 57.74 31.58 30.09
CA PRO A 599 58.22 32.04 31.38
C PRO A 599 59.66 32.55 31.28
N THR A 600 59.91 33.78 31.73
CA THR A 600 61.26 34.28 32.04
C THR A 600 61.87 33.50 33.22
N PRO A 601 63.09 32.95 33.10
CA PRO A 601 63.82 32.39 34.22
C PRO A 601 64.54 33.51 34.99
N ALA A 602 64.33 33.58 36.31
CA ALA A 602 65.19 34.36 37.19
C ALA A 602 66.43 33.51 37.52
N SER A 603 67.56 33.88 36.93
CA SER A 603 68.89 33.36 37.20
C SER A 603 69.48 33.93 38.50
N GLY A 604 70.19 33.09 39.24
CA GLY A 604 71.28 33.50 40.13
C GLY A 604 72.45 32.54 39.95
N VAL A 605 73.66 33.09 39.98
CA VAL A 605 75.01 32.46 39.94
C VAL A 605 75.75 32.53 38.58
N SER A 606 76.59 33.57 38.53
CA SER A 606 77.95 33.73 37.95
C SER A 606 78.57 32.62 37.10
N GLU A 607 79.15 32.99 35.95
CA GLU A 607 80.62 33.02 35.71
C GLU A 607 80.99 33.52 34.29
N GLU A 608 81.97 34.44 34.28
CA GLU A 608 83.04 34.77 33.32
C GLU A 608 82.92 34.51 31.79
N SER A 609 83.00 35.63 31.04
CA SER A 609 83.60 35.82 29.70
C SER A 609 85.15 35.61 29.71
N PRO A 610 85.91 35.44 28.60
CA PRO A 610 85.79 36.06 27.25
C PRO A 610 86.02 35.05 26.08
N ASP A 611 85.86 35.34 24.77
CA ASP A 611 86.59 36.34 23.98
C ASP A 611 86.15 36.35 22.48
N SER A 612 86.12 37.55 21.87
CA SER A 612 86.30 37.93 20.43
C SER A 612 85.39 37.31 19.32
N SER A 613 84.94 37.96 18.24
CA SER A 613 85.07 39.32 17.67
C SER A 613 84.12 39.48 16.45
N ASN A 614 83.63 40.71 16.21
CA ASN A 614 83.17 41.39 14.96
C ASN A 614 82.18 40.69 13.99
N GLY A 615 81.12 41.32 13.43
CA GLY A 615 80.66 42.71 13.44
C GLY A 615 79.43 42.93 12.51
N THR A 616 78.74 44.05 12.76
CA THR A 616 77.90 44.90 11.87
C THR A 616 76.55 44.41 11.28
N HIS A 617 75.48 44.92 11.90
CA HIS A 617 74.24 45.55 11.37
C HIS A 617 73.64 45.22 9.98
N GLY A 618 72.34 44.87 9.99
CA GLY A 618 71.39 45.06 8.89
C GLY A 618 70.06 44.32 9.10
N THR A 619 68.99 45.06 9.44
CA THR A 619 67.62 44.58 9.73
C THR A 619 66.90 43.89 8.55
N PRO A 620 66.08 42.84 8.79
CA PRO A 620 65.27 42.19 7.76
C PRO A 620 63.84 42.76 7.71
N GLY A 621 63.47 43.36 6.59
CA GLY A 621 62.09 43.71 6.26
C GLY A 621 61.81 43.36 4.82
N ASP A 622 61.42 42.11 4.54
CA ASP A 622 60.81 41.74 3.25
C ASP A 622 60.15 40.35 3.23
N LEU A 623 59.13 40.15 4.06
CA LEU A 623 58.20 39.01 3.94
C LEU A 623 56.73 39.43 3.78
N ARG A 624 56.47 40.73 3.58
CA ARG A 624 55.14 41.24 3.21
C ARG A 624 54.91 41.29 1.69
N ALA A 625 55.96 41.37 0.88
CA ALA A 625 55.83 41.49 -0.58
C ALA A 625 55.53 40.15 -1.30
N GLN A 626 55.72 38.99 -0.67
CA GLN A 626 55.37 37.69 -1.29
C GLN A 626 53.97 37.18 -0.94
N ARG A 627 53.22 37.87 -0.06
CA ARG A 627 51.89 37.43 0.40
C ARG A 627 50.72 38.05 -0.38
N GLU A 628 50.94 39.13 -1.12
CA GLU A 628 49.88 39.80 -1.90
C GLU A 628 49.70 39.25 -3.33
N ALA A 629 50.59 38.40 -3.83
CA ALA A 629 50.47 37.84 -5.19
C ALA A 629 49.56 36.59 -5.31
N ILE A 630 49.05 36.04 -4.20
CA ILE A 630 48.27 34.78 -4.21
C ILE A 630 46.76 35.02 -3.95
N LEU A 631 46.36 36.22 -3.52
CA LEU A 631 44.96 36.51 -3.15
C LEU A 631 44.07 37.05 -4.29
N ASP A 632 44.60 37.22 -5.50
CA ASP A 632 43.82 37.75 -6.63
C ASP A 632 43.19 36.64 -7.52
N PHE A 633 43.27 35.36 -7.14
CA PHE A 633 42.83 34.25 -8.00
C PHE A 633 41.50 33.55 -7.61
N VAL A 634 40.79 33.96 -6.54
CA VAL A 634 39.60 33.20 -6.07
C VAL A 634 38.33 34.06 -5.95
N SER A 635 38.06 34.94 -6.91
CA SER A 635 36.74 35.59 -6.99
C SER A 635 36.21 35.76 -8.41
N ARG A 636 35.65 34.68 -8.97
CA ARG A 636 34.55 34.73 -9.93
C ARG A 636 33.55 33.59 -9.68
N PRO A 637 32.23 33.86 -9.57
CA PRO A 637 31.22 32.82 -9.68
C PRO A 637 30.85 32.67 -11.16
N ASN A 638 30.94 31.46 -11.72
CA ASN A 638 30.42 31.21 -13.06
C ASN A 638 28.99 30.66 -12.96
N LYS A 639 28.09 31.37 -13.62
CA LYS A 639 26.70 30.99 -13.91
C LYS A 639 26.60 30.95 -15.43
N SER A 640 26.20 29.83 -16.02
CA SER A 640 25.45 29.79 -17.29
C SER A 640 25.10 28.36 -17.67
N ASP A 641 23.90 28.27 -18.21
CA ASP A 641 23.25 27.15 -18.88
C ASP A 641 23.99 26.71 -20.16
N SER A 642 23.78 25.44 -20.57
CA SER A 642 23.27 25.03 -21.89
C SER A 642 23.77 23.64 -22.33
N GLU A 643 22.82 22.78 -22.70
CA GLU A 643 22.84 21.83 -23.84
C GLU A 643 23.99 20.80 -23.97
N ASN A 644 23.66 19.53 -23.68
CA ASN A 644 23.57 18.44 -24.66
C ASN A 644 22.99 17.17 -24.00
#